data_AF-A0A5J4Z6X0-F1
#
_entry.id   AF-A0A5J4Z6X0-F1
#
_cell.length_a   1.000
_cell.length_b   1.000
_cell.length_c   1.000
_cell.angle_alpha   90.00
_cell.angle_beta   90.00
_cell.angle_gamma   90.00
#
_symmetry.space_group_name_H-M   'P 1'
#
loop_
_entity.id
_entity.type
_entity.pdbx_description
1 polymer ?
#
loop_
_entity_poly.entity_id
_entity_poly.type
_entity_poly.pdbx_seq_one_letter_code
_entity_poly.pdbx_strand_id
1 'polypeptide(L)'
;MTAAWLSCGATRGSGAWAAFVDAPGVDRVHRARQQARTSGAAAGTAGGAQSTRARRAAGSVCGAAVCAGGRHDTHVRAAVRHARGDEAQQDDMAAVDANAAHGAWTDQRLRDYIERRGDFFKVLHTAEDPVVEERPRSYAGAPEPQVRFQVRPPNMGSMNSSLLGELNAAVQQDVERMGCVECAARLQGAAVSTSTLAATPTAADKPGGVAANETGRKTPAVLHFDETQNALVLNANTESAARSMVKALEEKALTRCVQVHITQGGDDRLHLNKQGVNKYYCPPTPLDHTHGVVLRGSCTCSPPTPLGFARAEQVLRSVWENQKSVSAAMEDLRTRIAPALGLVEGQQVTTLLHPSGSDAEMIPMLIAQIRALRSQCTRIVNVVVAAGEVGSGTANAAGGKHFSDFVPSGALDTKNNAAVLGFQLPVDVIEVKPRHADGHRIADYDARVYELVALALRENPHTYFVMHAVDGSKTGLRVPSKQVCDQLLDEFPNNVLLTLDACQGRSSTEELLHFLERDAPVLFTASKFFSAPGFCGAVLLPESCARDLANMDAASVPCGLGDYLTKLEVPSVLRGLHSGLPEGPPNAGLLVRWACGIAEMEAFAALGPDRCHTPIANWVQRTKALVAEESARWLKEPKSSNGTVSALDAIEVVDDSLDGDLAPQTRLGQCNSIVCVRIRSATEPDRWLSFEELKVVHKWLASDSSSLLEGISGSAPVASIVASTKCFVGQPVKLGKFAVLRLAMSAPLARRCAGGQHEFAKVLEEDRLAVRKMLFVAKCLEYL
;
A
#
# COMPACT_ATOMS: atom_id res chain seq x y z
N MET A 1 -7.96 -58.01 -24.46
CA MET A 1 -7.72 -57.34 -25.76
C MET A 1 -7.52 -55.87 -25.48
N THR A 2 -6.47 -55.15 -25.86
CA THR A 2 -5.10 -55.44 -26.37
C THR A 2 -4.45 -54.05 -26.51
N ALA A 3 -3.40 -53.59 -25.83
CA ALA A 3 -2.09 -54.14 -25.43
C ALA A 3 -0.96 -53.98 -26.47
N ALA A 4 -0.29 -52.81 -26.44
CA ALA A 4 1.12 -52.56 -26.77
C ALA A 4 1.48 -51.13 -26.27
N TRP A 5 2.60 -50.69 -25.65
CA TRP A 5 3.97 -51.14 -25.29
C TRP A 5 5.09 -50.31 -25.95
N LEU A 6 5.81 -49.52 -25.11
CA LEU A 6 7.21 -49.04 -25.23
C LEU A 6 7.57 -48.08 -26.41
N SER A 7 8.57 -47.17 -26.34
CA SER A 7 9.42 -46.60 -25.25
C SER A 7 10.23 -45.39 -25.82
N CYS A 8 11.20 -44.70 -25.20
CA CYS A 8 11.93 -44.86 -23.93
C CYS A 8 12.62 -43.54 -23.47
N GLY A 9 12.89 -43.41 -22.16
CA GLY A 9 14.01 -42.61 -21.61
C GLY A 9 13.78 -41.10 -21.35
N ALA A 10 14.29 -40.49 -20.27
CA ALA A 10 14.93 -41.09 -19.09
C ALA A 10 14.85 -40.21 -17.82
N THR A 11 14.79 -40.93 -16.68
CA THR A 11 15.07 -40.60 -15.26
C THR A 11 16.17 -39.55 -14.97
N ARG A 12 16.32 -38.90 -13.80
CA ARG A 12 15.73 -38.99 -12.43
C ARG A 12 15.47 -37.53 -11.92
N GLY A 13 14.69 -37.26 -10.87
CA GLY A 13 13.85 -38.11 -10.03
C GLY A 13 13.46 -37.41 -8.73
N SER A 14 12.16 -37.31 -8.44
CA SER A 14 11.60 -36.70 -7.23
C SER A 14 10.93 -37.77 -6.36
N GLY A 15 11.20 -37.76 -5.05
CA GLY A 15 10.67 -38.76 -4.13
C GLY A 15 10.70 -38.32 -2.68
N ALA A 16 9.72 -38.79 -1.91
CA ALA A 16 9.65 -38.71 -0.45
C ALA A 16 9.60 -37.31 0.23
N TRP A 17 8.77 -36.39 -0.27
CA TRP A 17 8.34 -35.19 0.50
C TRP A 17 6.80 -35.02 0.64
N ALA A 18 5.99 -35.83 -0.04
CA ALA A 18 4.54 -35.63 -0.15
C ALA A 18 3.68 -36.52 0.79
N ALA A 19 4.25 -37.08 1.86
CA ALA A 19 3.64 -38.20 2.60
C ALA A 19 3.70 -38.09 4.15
N PHE A 20 3.74 -36.88 4.71
CA PHE A 20 3.76 -36.66 6.18
C PHE A 20 2.79 -35.58 6.69
N VAL A 21 1.60 -35.46 6.07
CA VAL A 21 0.48 -34.69 6.63
C VAL A 21 -0.85 -35.42 6.36
N ASP A 22 -1.10 -36.53 7.07
CA ASP A 22 -2.41 -36.99 7.57
C ASP A 22 -2.35 -38.44 8.09
N ALA A 23 -2.17 -38.61 9.41
CA ALA A 23 -2.37 -39.88 10.11
C ALA A 23 -2.65 -39.63 11.61
N PRO A 24 -3.82 -40.03 12.16
CA PRO A 24 -4.13 -39.82 13.57
C PRO A 24 -3.66 -40.98 14.46
N GLY A 25 -2.86 -40.70 15.49
CA GLY A 25 -2.68 -41.60 16.63
C GLY A 25 -1.27 -41.74 17.20
N VAL A 26 -0.89 -40.82 18.10
CA VAL A 26 0.14 -41.08 19.14
C VAL A 26 -0.38 -40.59 20.48
N ASP A 27 -1.25 -41.39 21.10
CA ASP A 27 -1.59 -41.26 22.51
C ASP A 27 -0.92 -42.42 23.29
N ARG A 28 -0.54 -42.18 24.55
CA ARG A 28 0.24 -43.07 25.45
C ARG A 28 1.78 -43.13 25.32
N VAL A 29 2.50 -42.00 25.41
CA VAL A 29 3.91 -42.00 25.92
C VAL A 29 4.19 -40.93 27.00
N HIS A 30 3.18 -40.47 27.74
CA HIS A 30 3.37 -39.50 28.85
C HIS A 30 2.78 -39.95 30.21
N ARG A 31 3.24 -41.10 30.73
CA ARG A 31 3.05 -41.50 32.14
C ARG A 31 4.24 -42.26 32.75
N ALA A 32 5.46 -41.69 32.68
CA ALA A 32 6.62 -42.27 33.37
C ALA A 32 7.79 -41.29 33.64
N ARG A 33 7.59 -40.17 34.36
CA ARG A 33 8.70 -39.37 34.99
C ARG A 33 8.26 -38.22 35.94
N GLN A 34 7.42 -38.49 36.95
CA GLN A 34 7.23 -37.57 38.08
C GLN A 34 7.01 -38.34 39.40
N GLN A 35 8.09 -38.91 39.95
CA GLN A 35 8.15 -39.39 41.34
C GLN A 35 9.61 -39.70 41.73
N ALA A 36 10.31 -38.73 42.33
CA ALA A 36 11.41 -38.91 43.29
C ALA A 36 12.16 -37.58 43.56
N ARG A 37 11.94 -36.98 44.74
CA ARG A 37 12.95 -36.44 45.70
C ARG A 37 12.38 -35.29 46.55
N THR A 38 11.96 -35.64 47.77
CA THR A 38 11.60 -34.71 48.85
C THR A 38 12.12 -35.23 50.19
N SER A 39 13.44 -35.10 50.40
CA SER A 39 14.12 -35.26 51.70
C SER A 39 15.57 -34.74 51.59
N GLY A 40 16.16 -34.05 52.57
CA GLY A 40 15.66 -33.64 53.88
C GLY A 40 16.29 -32.30 54.34
N ALA A 41 16.00 -31.89 55.58
CA ALA A 41 16.16 -30.51 56.04
C ALA A 41 17.38 -30.22 56.96
N ALA A 42 17.62 -28.92 57.14
CA ALA A 42 17.97 -28.23 58.39
C ALA A 42 19.44 -28.02 58.87
N ALA A 43 19.79 -26.72 58.90
CA ALA A 43 20.30 -25.94 60.06
C ALA A 43 21.78 -26.00 60.51
N GLY A 44 22.26 -24.85 61.03
CA GLY A 44 23.57 -24.66 61.72
C GLY A 44 24.46 -23.52 61.16
N THR A 45 24.11 -22.22 61.20
CA THR A 45 24.16 -21.22 62.32
C THR A 45 25.51 -20.51 62.61
N ALA A 46 25.47 -19.16 62.46
CA ALA A 46 26.09 -18.11 63.30
C ALA A 46 27.57 -17.65 63.14
N GLY A 47 27.74 -16.31 63.06
CA GLY A 47 28.94 -15.51 63.43
C GLY A 47 30.02 -15.28 62.36
N GLY A 48 30.64 -14.09 62.20
CA GLY A 48 30.32 -12.75 62.73
C GLY A 48 31.55 -11.82 62.88
N ALA A 49 31.45 -10.54 62.46
CA ALA A 49 32.40 -9.42 62.72
C ALA A 49 33.83 -9.52 62.10
N GLN A 50 34.66 -8.46 61.94
CA GLN A 50 34.46 -6.99 61.82
C GLN A 50 35.73 -6.28 61.26
N SER A 51 35.59 -5.36 60.29
CA SER A 51 36.48 -4.17 60.07
C SER A 51 37.98 -4.39 59.70
N THR A 52 38.84 -3.41 59.35
CA THR A 52 38.80 -1.92 59.37
C THR A 52 39.76 -1.27 58.33
N ARG A 53 39.42 -0.06 57.81
CA ARG A 53 40.34 1.08 57.44
C ARG A 53 41.34 0.95 56.25
N ALA A 54 41.83 2.01 55.57
CA ALA A 54 41.46 3.46 55.51
C ALA A 54 42.20 4.29 54.41
N ARG A 55 41.66 5.49 54.07
CA ARG A 55 42.29 6.68 53.41
C ARG A 55 42.71 6.50 51.92
N ARG A 56 42.83 7.51 51.01
CA ARG A 56 42.65 9.00 50.96
C ARG A 56 42.42 9.36 49.46
N ALA A 57 41.71 10.38 48.92
CA ALA A 57 40.88 11.52 49.37
C ALA A 57 41.41 12.96 49.08
N ALA A 58 40.95 13.53 47.93
CA ALA A 58 40.63 14.95 47.61
C ALA A 58 41.72 16.03 47.27
N GLY A 59 41.27 17.05 46.50
CA GLY A 59 41.98 18.30 46.10
C GLY A 59 42.27 18.42 44.58
N SER A 60 41.83 19.37 43.73
CA SER A 60 41.01 20.61 43.75
C SER A 60 41.70 22.00 43.75
N VAL A 61 41.24 22.88 42.83
CA VAL A 61 41.24 24.37 42.83
C VAL A 61 42.41 25.18 42.20
N CYS A 62 42.02 26.01 41.20
CA CYS A 62 42.50 27.31 40.68
C CYS A 62 43.98 27.78 40.63
N GLY A 63 44.28 28.51 39.55
CA GLY A 63 45.38 29.49 39.43
C GLY A 63 45.25 30.30 38.12
N ALA A 64 45.56 31.61 38.12
CA ALA A 64 45.36 32.49 36.96
C ALA A 64 46.32 33.71 36.91
N ALA A 65 46.38 34.33 35.72
CA ALA A 65 46.81 35.70 35.39
C ALA A 65 48.30 36.07 35.13
N VAL A 66 48.58 36.37 33.83
CA VAL A 66 49.13 37.62 33.22
C VAL A 66 50.49 38.24 33.69
N CYS A 67 51.18 38.86 32.71
CA CYS A 67 52.35 39.80 32.73
C CYS A 67 53.74 39.22 32.34
N ALA A 68 54.60 39.91 31.58
CA ALA A 68 54.43 41.10 30.71
C ALA A 68 55.64 41.37 29.76
N GLY A 69 55.38 41.88 28.54
CA GLY A 69 56.28 42.72 27.71
C GLY A 69 57.48 42.05 26.98
N GLY A 70 57.94 42.51 25.80
CA GLY A 70 57.35 43.47 24.83
C GLY A 70 58.38 44.21 23.94
N ARG A 71 57.92 44.81 22.81
CA ARG A 71 58.65 45.74 21.88
C ARG A 71 59.75 45.08 21.00
N HIS A 72 60.26 45.60 19.87
CA HIS A 72 60.04 46.75 18.93
C HIS A 72 60.81 46.37 17.61
N ASP A 73 60.64 46.89 16.38
CA ASP A 73 59.56 47.61 15.66
C ASP A 73 59.95 47.74 14.15
N THR A 74 59.25 48.54 13.31
CA THR A 74 59.61 49.02 11.93
C THR A 74 59.70 48.00 10.77
N HIS A 75 59.62 48.34 9.46
CA HIS A 75 58.76 49.26 8.66
C HIS A 75 59.03 49.02 7.13
N VAL A 76 58.38 49.78 6.21
CA VAL A 76 58.69 49.91 4.75
C VAL A 76 58.33 48.69 3.86
N ARG A 77 57.88 48.79 2.59
CA ARG A 77 56.91 49.64 1.83
C ARG A 77 57.01 49.23 0.34
N ALA A 78 55.87 49.15 -0.37
CA ALA A 78 55.76 49.26 -1.85
C ALA A 78 56.49 48.14 -2.67
N ALA A 79 56.33 48.02 -4.01
CA ALA A 79 55.60 48.84 -4.97
C ALA A 79 54.90 48.00 -6.07
N VAL A 80 53.94 48.63 -6.76
CA VAL A 80 53.24 48.13 -7.96
C VAL A 80 53.46 49.11 -9.11
N ARG A 81 53.58 48.66 -10.37
CA ARG A 81 52.95 49.24 -11.60
C ARG A 81 53.63 48.84 -12.91
N HIS A 82 52.84 48.36 -13.87
CA HIS A 82 52.42 49.05 -15.11
C HIS A 82 51.14 48.32 -15.59
N ALA A 83 49.96 48.90 -15.88
CA ALA A 83 49.53 50.18 -16.49
C ALA A 83 49.83 50.25 -18.01
N ARG A 84 48.88 50.49 -18.93
CA ARG A 84 47.50 51.09 -18.89
C ARG A 84 46.55 50.33 -19.86
N GLY A 85 45.23 50.54 -19.93
CA GLY A 85 44.33 51.40 -19.14
C GLY A 85 42.91 51.47 -19.73
N ASP A 86 42.02 52.16 -18.99
CA ASP A 86 40.84 52.93 -19.44
C ASP A 86 39.62 52.15 -20.02
N GLU A 87 38.34 52.48 -19.73
CA GLU A 87 37.78 53.58 -18.91
C GLU A 87 36.35 53.27 -18.38
N ALA A 88 35.95 53.96 -17.29
CA ALA A 88 34.57 54.24 -16.81
C ALA A 88 33.56 53.09 -16.49
N GLN A 89 32.64 53.23 -15.52
CA GLN A 89 32.65 53.95 -14.23
C GLN A 89 31.54 53.36 -13.32
N GLN A 90 31.63 53.60 -12.00
CA GLN A 90 30.57 53.32 -11.02
C GLN A 90 29.47 54.44 -11.09
N ASP A 91 28.28 54.37 -10.49
CA ASP A 91 28.01 54.09 -9.07
C ASP A 91 26.56 53.65 -8.73
N ASP A 92 26.46 53.21 -7.48
CA ASP A 92 25.33 53.27 -6.53
C ASP A 92 24.23 52.18 -6.49
N MET A 93 23.80 51.90 -5.26
CA MET A 93 22.93 50.78 -4.86
C MET A 93 22.02 51.17 -3.68
N ALA A 94 21.05 52.07 -3.90
CA ALA A 94 20.17 52.55 -2.85
C ALA A 94 18.75 52.96 -3.33
N ALA A 95 17.92 51.97 -3.72
CA ALA A 95 16.47 52.15 -3.80
C ALA A 95 15.73 50.82 -3.56
N VAL A 96 15.26 50.60 -2.32
CA VAL A 96 14.19 49.63 -2.06
C VAL A 96 12.87 50.34 -2.36
N ASP A 97 12.18 49.95 -3.43
CA ASP A 97 10.83 50.44 -3.71
C ASP A 97 9.86 49.27 -3.96
N ALA A 98 8.67 49.38 -3.38
CA ALA A 98 7.77 48.26 -3.17
C ALA A 98 6.69 48.20 -4.26
N ASN A 99 7.04 47.66 -5.44
CA ASN A 99 6.09 47.54 -6.54
C ASN A 99 5.91 46.09 -7.05
N ALA A 100 5.16 45.31 -6.28
CA ALA A 100 4.63 44.02 -6.72
C ALA A 100 3.46 44.24 -7.70
N ALA A 101 3.78 44.50 -8.97
CA ALA A 101 2.81 44.75 -10.04
C ALA A 101 2.84 43.65 -11.13
N HIS A 102 1.71 43.47 -11.83
CA HIS A 102 1.47 42.33 -12.72
C HIS A 102 2.45 42.21 -13.90
N GLY A 103 3.39 41.25 -13.82
CA GLY A 103 4.21 40.85 -14.96
C GLY A 103 3.43 39.98 -15.94
N ALA A 104 3.24 40.48 -17.16
CA ALA A 104 2.65 39.70 -18.26
C ALA A 104 3.53 38.49 -18.63
N TRP A 105 2.94 37.44 -19.22
CA TRP A 105 3.71 36.34 -19.80
C TRP A 105 4.32 36.78 -21.13
N THR A 106 5.62 36.52 -21.31
CA THR A 106 6.31 36.69 -22.59
C THR A 106 6.17 35.43 -23.44
N ASP A 107 6.09 35.58 -24.76
CA ASP A 107 5.99 34.48 -25.73
C ASP A 107 7.00 33.35 -25.46
N GLN A 108 8.24 33.70 -25.12
CA GLN A 108 9.30 32.72 -24.83
C GLN A 108 8.90 31.77 -23.69
N ARG A 109 8.35 32.27 -22.58
CA ARG A 109 7.92 31.42 -21.45
C ARG A 109 6.78 30.47 -21.82
N LEU A 110 5.97 30.79 -22.85
CA LEU A 110 4.93 29.90 -23.35
C LEU A 110 5.52 28.85 -24.32
N ARG A 111 6.47 29.23 -25.18
CA ARG A 111 7.22 28.30 -26.05
C ARG A 111 8.01 27.29 -25.22
N ASP A 112 8.82 27.76 -24.26
CA ASP A 112 9.60 26.90 -23.36
C ASP A 112 8.71 25.95 -22.52
N TYR A 113 7.43 26.28 -22.33
CA TYR A 113 6.46 25.47 -21.58
C TYR A 113 5.87 24.35 -22.45
N ILE A 114 5.55 24.66 -23.71
CA ILE A 114 5.07 23.71 -24.71
C ILE A 114 6.16 22.69 -25.05
N GLU A 115 7.39 23.15 -25.34
CA GLU A 115 8.51 22.26 -25.69
C GLU A 115 8.85 21.30 -24.54
N ARG A 116 8.90 21.78 -23.28
CA ARG A 116 9.23 20.95 -22.11
C ARG A 116 8.18 19.90 -21.73
N ARG A 117 6.97 19.92 -22.30
CA ARG A 117 5.95 18.88 -22.09
C ARG A 117 5.90 17.82 -23.18
N GLY A 118 6.39 18.12 -24.39
CA GLY A 118 6.17 17.30 -25.58
C GLY A 118 6.79 15.88 -25.54
N ASP A 119 7.88 15.71 -24.81
CA ASP A 119 8.56 14.40 -24.68
C ASP A 119 8.14 13.60 -23.45
N PHE A 120 7.54 14.22 -22.42
CA PHE A 120 7.25 13.57 -21.15
C PHE A 120 6.22 12.42 -21.29
N PHE A 121 5.11 12.66 -22.00
CA PHE A 121 4.08 11.63 -22.17
C PHE A 121 4.51 10.45 -23.06
N LYS A 122 5.54 10.59 -23.90
CA LYS A 122 6.14 9.45 -24.63
C LYS A 122 6.86 8.47 -23.69
N VAL A 123 7.32 8.94 -22.53
CA VAL A 123 8.04 8.12 -21.53
C VAL A 123 7.08 7.39 -20.59
N LEU A 124 5.82 7.83 -20.49
CA LEU A 124 4.79 7.23 -19.62
C LEU A 124 3.89 6.18 -20.30
N HIS A 125 3.87 6.09 -21.63
CA HIS A 125 3.01 5.16 -22.37
C HIS A 125 3.81 4.13 -23.16
N THR A 126 3.97 2.93 -22.59
CA THR A 126 4.43 1.70 -23.27
C THR A 126 3.60 0.48 -22.85
N ALA A 127 2.27 0.65 -22.80
CA ALA A 127 1.31 -0.44 -22.66
C ALA A 127 0.07 -0.13 -23.51
N GLU A 128 -0.29 -1.04 -24.42
CA GLU A 128 -1.62 -1.09 -25.02
C GLU A 128 -2.54 -1.82 -24.03
N ASP A 129 -3.66 -1.21 -23.63
CA ASP A 129 -4.60 -1.85 -22.68
C ASP A 129 -5.28 -3.08 -23.33
N PRO A 130 -5.09 -4.31 -22.82
CA PRO A 130 -5.77 -5.49 -23.32
C PRO A 130 -7.22 -5.51 -22.81
N VAL A 131 -8.11 -4.76 -23.47
CA VAL A 131 -9.55 -4.82 -23.21
C VAL A 131 -10.04 -6.25 -23.46
N VAL A 132 -10.44 -6.95 -22.40
CA VAL A 132 -10.94 -8.34 -22.46
C VAL A 132 -12.35 -8.35 -23.03
N GLU A 133 -12.44 -8.27 -24.35
CA GLU A 133 -13.67 -8.52 -25.11
C GLU A 133 -13.80 -10.01 -25.48
N GLU A 134 -14.82 -10.67 -24.92
CA GLU A 134 -15.44 -11.83 -25.56
C GLU A 134 -16.16 -11.35 -26.84
N ARG A 135 -15.43 -11.22 -27.95
CA ARG A 135 -15.94 -10.68 -29.22
C ARG A 135 -17.11 -11.50 -29.79
N PRO A 136 -18.31 -10.92 -29.95
CA PRO A 136 -19.20 -11.32 -31.03
C PRO A 136 -18.53 -10.97 -32.37
N ARG A 137 -18.83 -11.71 -33.44
CA ARG A 137 -18.30 -11.37 -34.78
C ARG A 137 -19.00 -10.14 -35.37
N SER A 138 -18.26 -9.45 -36.24
CA SER A 138 -18.68 -8.36 -37.14
C SER A 138 -19.36 -7.14 -36.51
N TYR A 139 -18.62 -6.03 -36.47
CA TYR A 139 -18.77 -4.97 -37.47
C TYR A 139 -17.40 -4.33 -37.73
N ALA A 140 -17.07 -4.03 -38.99
CA ALA A 140 -15.81 -3.38 -39.37
C ALA A 140 -16.12 -2.22 -40.32
N GLY A 141 -15.52 -1.05 -40.08
CA GLY A 141 -15.66 0.12 -40.96
C GLY A 141 -16.30 1.36 -40.32
N ALA A 142 -15.75 1.85 -39.21
CA ALA A 142 -15.93 3.24 -38.77
C ALA A 142 -14.60 3.74 -38.18
N PRO A 143 -14.11 4.94 -38.54
CA PRO A 143 -12.96 5.56 -37.88
C PRO A 143 -13.36 6.12 -36.51
N GLU A 144 -12.42 6.15 -35.56
CA GLU A 144 -12.65 6.76 -34.25
C GLU A 144 -12.84 8.30 -34.36
N PRO A 145 -13.77 8.90 -33.59
CA PRO A 145 -14.03 10.34 -33.66
C PRO A 145 -12.94 11.15 -32.94
N GLN A 146 -11.95 11.64 -33.70
CA GLN A 146 -10.92 12.57 -33.19
C GLN A 146 -11.51 13.93 -32.79
N VAL A 147 -11.82 14.10 -31.50
CA VAL A 147 -12.26 15.38 -30.92
C VAL A 147 -11.10 16.36 -30.84
N ARG A 148 -11.30 17.60 -31.29
CA ARG A 148 -10.31 18.68 -31.29
C ARG A 148 -10.53 19.69 -30.17
N PHE A 149 -9.54 20.54 -29.86
CA PHE A 149 -9.67 21.66 -28.90
C PHE A 149 -9.29 23.00 -29.57
N GLN A 150 -10.06 24.06 -29.32
CA GLN A 150 -9.82 25.41 -29.87
C GLN A 150 -10.19 26.54 -28.89
N VAL A 151 -9.23 27.35 -28.45
CA VAL A 151 -9.48 28.63 -27.79
C VAL A 151 -9.84 29.71 -28.82
N ARG A 152 -10.89 30.50 -28.54
CA ARG A 152 -11.26 31.70 -29.32
C ARG A 152 -11.59 32.89 -28.39
N PRO A 153 -10.81 33.98 -28.39
CA PRO A 153 -11.17 35.19 -27.67
C PRO A 153 -12.23 35.98 -28.47
N PRO A 154 -13.28 36.51 -27.82
CA PRO A 154 -14.17 37.48 -28.45
C PRO A 154 -13.49 38.85 -28.50
N ASN A 155 -13.52 39.47 -29.68
CA ASN A 155 -12.82 40.70 -30.08
C ASN A 155 -11.28 40.58 -30.10
N MET A 156 -10.69 40.69 -31.29
CA MET A 156 -9.23 40.71 -31.46
C MET A 156 -8.64 42.06 -31.04
N GLY A 157 -7.75 42.02 -30.04
CA GLY A 157 -6.85 43.09 -29.66
C GLY A 157 -5.60 42.53 -28.99
N SER A 158 -4.45 42.65 -29.66
CA SER A 158 -3.09 42.38 -29.13
C SER A 158 -2.78 41.00 -28.49
N MET A 159 -3.45 39.91 -28.89
CA MET A 159 -2.85 38.56 -28.79
C MET A 159 -2.50 38.04 -30.20
N ASN A 160 -1.28 37.53 -30.33
CA ASN A 160 -0.73 37.08 -31.60
C ASN A 160 -1.36 35.72 -32.01
N SER A 161 -1.91 35.62 -33.21
CA SER A 161 -2.76 34.51 -33.62
C SER A 161 -2.00 33.18 -33.78
N SER A 162 -0.68 33.19 -33.99
CA SER A 162 0.11 31.95 -34.03
C SER A 162 0.13 31.25 -32.68
N LEU A 163 0.31 31.98 -31.56
CA LEU A 163 0.43 31.37 -30.24
C LEU A 163 -0.87 30.76 -29.72
N LEU A 164 -2.04 31.25 -30.17
CA LEU A 164 -3.30 30.53 -29.94
C LEU A 164 -3.37 29.23 -30.76
N GLY A 165 -2.85 29.21 -31.99
CA GLY A 165 -2.71 27.99 -32.78
C GLY A 165 -1.74 26.99 -32.13
N GLU A 166 -0.58 27.45 -31.68
CA GLU A 166 0.45 26.68 -30.98
C GLU A 166 -0.09 26.11 -29.65
N LEU A 167 -0.82 26.91 -28.85
CA LEU A 167 -1.46 26.46 -27.61
C LEU A 167 -2.59 25.45 -27.86
N ASN A 168 -3.42 25.67 -28.89
CA ASN A 168 -4.47 24.71 -29.27
C ASN A 168 -3.86 23.38 -29.72
N ALA A 169 -2.78 23.42 -30.52
CA ALA A 169 -2.05 22.22 -30.93
C ALA A 169 -1.39 21.51 -29.73
N ALA A 170 -0.82 22.25 -28.78
CA ALA A 170 -0.22 21.68 -27.57
C ALA A 170 -1.27 21.00 -26.67
N VAL A 171 -2.40 21.67 -26.37
CA VAL A 171 -3.47 21.09 -25.55
C VAL A 171 -4.13 19.89 -26.25
N GLN A 172 -4.32 19.96 -27.57
CA GLN A 172 -4.78 18.83 -28.37
C GLN A 172 -3.84 17.64 -28.22
N GLN A 173 -2.55 17.89 -28.43
CA GLN A 173 -1.52 16.86 -28.46
C GLN A 173 -1.26 16.26 -27.06
N ASP A 174 -1.41 17.04 -25.99
CA ASP A 174 -1.40 16.53 -24.61
C ASP A 174 -2.62 15.63 -24.35
N VAL A 175 -3.84 16.00 -24.80
CA VAL A 175 -5.05 15.15 -24.65
C VAL A 175 -4.93 13.84 -25.44
N GLU A 176 -4.41 13.90 -26.66
CA GLU A 176 -4.11 12.71 -27.48
C GLU A 176 -3.01 11.84 -26.83
N ARG A 177 -1.94 12.44 -26.29
CA ARG A 177 -0.83 11.74 -25.63
C ARG A 177 -1.15 11.17 -24.24
N MET A 178 -2.16 11.69 -23.55
CA MET A 178 -2.70 11.08 -22.32
C MET A 178 -3.52 9.80 -22.57
N GLY A 179 -3.55 9.31 -23.82
CA GLY A 179 -4.28 8.10 -24.25
C GLY A 179 -5.81 8.22 -24.14
N CYS A 180 -6.33 9.37 -23.72
CA CYS A 180 -7.70 9.48 -23.24
C CYS A 180 -8.66 10.10 -24.27
N VAL A 181 -8.76 9.46 -25.44
CA VAL A 181 -9.83 9.74 -26.42
C VAL A 181 -11.21 9.60 -25.76
N GLU A 182 -11.37 8.62 -24.86
CA GLU A 182 -12.53 8.49 -23.97
C GLU A 182 -12.76 9.71 -23.06
N CYS A 183 -11.71 10.42 -22.59
CA CYS A 183 -11.91 11.61 -21.76
C CYS A 183 -12.55 12.73 -22.56
N ALA A 184 -12.12 12.93 -23.82
CA ALA A 184 -12.74 13.92 -24.70
C ALA A 184 -14.22 13.60 -24.95
N ALA A 185 -14.54 12.32 -25.21
CA ALA A 185 -15.92 11.86 -25.38
C ALA A 185 -16.76 12.00 -24.09
N ARG A 186 -16.23 11.63 -22.92
CA ARG A 186 -16.96 11.73 -21.64
C ARG A 186 -17.11 13.19 -21.16
N LEU A 187 -16.22 14.10 -21.58
CA LEU A 187 -16.38 15.54 -21.37
C LEU A 187 -17.52 16.14 -22.20
N GLN A 188 -17.83 15.61 -23.40
CA GLN A 188 -19.04 15.97 -24.15
C GLN A 188 -20.30 15.65 -23.33
N GLY A 189 -20.40 14.42 -22.79
CA GLY A 189 -21.56 13.99 -21.98
C GLY A 189 -21.78 14.86 -20.74
N ALA A 190 -20.70 15.29 -20.07
CA ALA A 190 -20.79 16.24 -18.97
C ALA A 190 -21.30 17.62 -19.43
N ALA A 191 -20.73 18.19 -20.50
CA ALA A 191 -21.11 19.51 -21.00
C ALA A 191 -22.58 19.59 -21.50
N VAL A 192 -23.09 18.51 -22.11
CA VAL A 192 -24.49 18.43 -22.58
C VAL A 192 -25.49 18.44 -21.41
N SER A 193 -25.08 17.98 -20.21
CA SER A 193 -25.95 17.99 -19.01
C SER A 193 -26.04 19.34 -18.28
N THR A 194 -25.13 20.29 -18.56
CA THR A 194 -25.09 21.58 -17.85
C THR A 194 -26.07 22.62 -18.42
N SER A 195 -27.37 22.39 -18.25
CA SER A 195 -28.40 23.39 -18.55
C SER A 195 -28.39 24.56 -17.54
N THR A 196 -27.58 25.58 -17.84
CA THR A 196 -27.74 26.97 -17.35
C THR A 196 -27.81 27.17 -15.83
N LEU A 197 -26.76 26.79 -15.09
CA LEU A 197 -26.54 27.30 -13.73
C LEU A 197 -26.03 28.76 -13.75
N ALA A 198 -26.96 29.69 -14.00
CA ALA A 198 -26.72 31.11 -13.78
C ALA A 198 -26.86 31.45 -12.28
N ALA A 199 -25.79 31.95 -11.66
CA ALA A 199 -25.81 32.34 -10.26
C ALA A 199 -26.73 33.55 -10.02
N THR A 200 -27.79 33.37 -9.23
CA THR A 200 -28.74 34.42 -8.84
C THR A 200 -28.26 35.17 -7.60
N PRO A 201 -28.03 36.50 -7.67
CA PRO A 201 -27.85 37.31 -6.48
C PRO A 201 -29.19 37.57 -5.80
N THR A 202 -29.27 37.37 -4.48
CA THR A 202 -30.45 37.71 -3.66
C THR A 202 -30.56 39.22 -3.48
N ALA A 203 -31.78 39.76 -3.57
CA ALA A 203 -32.03 41.20 -3.60
C ALA A 203 -32.47 41.79 -2.25
N ALA A 204 -32.19 43.08 -2.04
CA ALA A 204 -32.83 43.92 -1.02
C ALA A 204 -32.97 45.38 -1.52
N ASP A 205 -34.14 45.95 -1.24
CA ASP A 205 -34.55 47.37 -1.30
C ASP A 205 -34.52 48.20 -2.61
N LYS A 206 -35.22 49.34 -2.51
CA LYS A 206 -35.78 50.22 -3.57
C LYS A 206 -35.56 51.71 -3.19
N PRO A 207 -36.08 52.70 -3.94
CA PRO A 207 -35.81 52.98 -5.35
C PRO A 207 -35.32 54.43 -5.55
N GLY A 208 -34.51 54.68 -6.58
CA GLY A 208 -34.16 56.04 -7.03
C GLY A 208 -33.69 56.01 -8.48
N GLY A 209 -34.26 56.85 -9.34
CA GLY A 209 -33.96 56.85 -10.77
C GLY A 209 -32.90 57.88 -11.15
N VAL A 210 -32.05 57.53 -12.12
CA VAL A 210 -31.36 58.45 -13.05
C VAL A 210 -30.95 57.65 -14.31
N ALA A 211 -30.62 58.38 -15.37
CA ALA A 211 -30.32 57.94 -16.74
C ALA A 211 -29.61 56.58 -16.94
N ALA A 212 -29.94 55.94 -18.07
CA ALA A 212 -29.26 54.76 -18.57
C ALA A 212 -27.76 55.02 -18.86
N ASN A 213 -26.93 54.02 -18.60
CA ASN A 213 -25.56 53.95 -19.09
C ASN A 213 -25.18 52.49 -19.34
N GLU A 214 -24.52 52.21 -20.46
CA GLU A 214 -24.23 50.84 -20.89
C GLU A 214 -23.16 50.18 -20.02
N THR A 215 -23.57 49.27 -19.13
CA THR A 215 -22.66 48.43 -18.36
C THR A 215 -22.69 47.01 -18.92
N GLY A 216 -21.65 46.67 -19.69
CA GLY A 216 -21.55 45.38 -20.37
C GLY A 216 -21.65 44.20 -19.39
N ARG A 217 -22.72 43.41 -19.53
CA ARG A 217 -22.85 42.11 -18.83
C ARG A 217 -21.70 41.22 -19.26
N LYS A 218 -20.67 41.08 -18.42
CA LYS A 218 -19.62 40.09 -18.57
C LYS A 218 -20.26 38.69 -18.55
N THR A 219 -20.45 38.09 -19.73
CA THR A 219 -20.79 36.66 -19.80
C THR A 219 -19.67 35.87 -19.11
N PRO A 220 -19.99 34.77 -18.40
CA PRO A 220 -18.96 33.85 -17.92
C PRO A 220 -18.22 33.27 -19.13
N ALA A 221 -16.98 32.82 -18.94
CA ALA A 221 -16.29 32.06 -19.98
C ALA A 221 -17.00 30.70 -20.15
N VAL A 222 -17.26 30.31 -21.40
CA VAL A 222 -17.99 29.08 -21.72
C VAL A 222 -17.11 28.18 -22.58
N LEU A 223 -16.85 26.98 -22.07
CA LEU A 223 -16.35 25.85 -22.84
C LEU A 223 -17.57 25.14 -23.43
N HIS A 224 -17.65 25.06 -24.76
CA HIS A 224 -18.76 24.43 -25.48
C HIS A 224 -18.22 23.50 -26.56
N PHE A 225 -19.00 22.51 -26.97
CA PHE A 225 -18.65 21.61 -28.07
C PHE A 225 -19.26 22.13 -29.38
N ASP A 226 -18.40 22.45 -30.35
CA ASP A 226 -18.77 22.79 -31.73
C ASP A 226 -18.81 21.51 -32.56
N GLU A 227 -20.01 20.98 -32.74
CA GLU A 227 -20.29 19.79 -33.54
C GLU A 227 -19.81 19.94 -35.00
N THR A 228 -19.78 21.16 -35.55
CA THR A 228 -19.36 21.40 -36.95
C THR A 228 -17.85 21.29 -37.14
N GLN A 229 -17.07 21.43 -36.06
CA GLN A 229 -15.61 21.29 -36.07
C GLN A 229 -15.11 20.07 -35.28
N ASN A 230 -16.04 19.26 -34.75
CA ASN A 230 -15.80 18.19 -33.80
C ASN A 230 -14.92 18.66 -32.61
N ALA A 231 -15.12 19.89 -32.11
CA ALA A 231 -14.13 20.58 -31.30
C ALA A 231 -14.68 21.21 -30.00
N LEU A 232 -13.93 21.12 -28.90
CA LEU A 232 -14.17 21.88 -27.68
C LEU A 232 -13.67 23.33 -27.86
N VAL A 233 -14.62 24.25 -28.08
CA VAL A 233 -14.36 25.68 -28.31
C VAL A 233 -14.48 26.47 -27.02
N LEU A 234 -13.43 27.24 -26.71
CA LEU A 234 -13.24 27.92 -25.42
C LEU A 234 -13.39 29.44 -25.60
N ASN A 235 -14.61 29.95 -25.34
CA ASN A 235 -14.94 31.37 -25.43
C ASN A 235 -14.66 32.07 -24.09
N ALA A 236 -13.59 32.87 -24.03
CA ALA A 236 -13.16 33.55 -22.80
C ALA A 236 -13.03 35.07 -22.99
N ASN A 237 -13.91 35.83 -22.33
CA ASN A 237 -13.99 37.30 -22.42
C ASN A 237 -12.79 38.09 -21.87
N THR A 238 -11.84 37.43 -21.21
CA THR A 238 -10.60 38.04 -20.68
C THR A 238 -9.49 36.99 -20.59
N GLU A 239 -8.23 37.43 -20.65
CA GLU A 239 -7.07 36.59 -20.37
C GLU A 239 -7.14 35.91 -18.99
N SER A 240 -7.59 36.63 -17.95
CA SER A 240 -7.77 36.07 -16.60
C SER A 240 -8.76 34.90 -16.57
N ALA A 241 -9.87 35.00 -17.31
CA ALA A 241 -10.83 33.91 -17.44
C ALA A 241 -10.27 32.74 -18.25
N ALA A 242 -9.50 33.00 -19.32
CA ALA A 242 -8.82 31.95 -20.08
C ALA A 242 -7.80 31.18 -19.22
N ARG A 243 -6.93 31.90 -18.49
CA ARG A 243 -5.97 31.32 -17.53
C ARG A 243 -6.66 30.48 -16.45
N SER A 244 -7.78 30.97 -15.91
CA SER A 244 -8.57 30.25 -14.91
C SER A 244 -9.17 28.95 -15.47
N MET A 245 -9.67 28.97 -16.71
CA MET A 245 -10.22 27.78 -17.37
C MET A 245 -9.14 26.77 -17.75
N VAL A 246 -7.98 27.21 -18.23
CA VAL A 246 -6.82 26.33 -18.49
C VAL A 246 -6.37 25.64 -17.21
N LYS A 247 -6.19 26.38 -16.11
CA LYS A 247 -5.84 25.80 -14.80
C LYS A 247 -6.86 24.76 -14.33
N ALA A 248 -8.15 25.02 -14.49
CA ALA A 248 -9.21 24.07 -14.14
C ALA A 248 -9.26 22.83 -15.05
N LEU A 249 -8.80 22.92 -16.31
CA LEU A 249 -8.61 21.77 -17.20
C LEU A 249 -7.37 20.96 -16.80
N GLU A 250 -6.25 21.60 -16.47
CA GLU A 250 -5.05 20.93 -15.97
C GLU A 250 -5.28 20.22 -14.63
N GLU A 251 -6.06 20.81 -13.73
CA GLU A 251 -6.47 20.18 -12.47
C GLU A 251 -7.29 18.92 -12.74
N LYS A 252 -8.31 18.98 -13.61
CA LYS A 252 -9.10 17.79 -14.01
C LYS A 252 -8.26 16.73 -14.73
N ALA A 253 -7.32 17.13 -15.58
CA ALA A 253 -6.41 16.22 -16.27
C ALA A 253 -5.48 15.50 -15.28
N LEU A 254 -4.88 16.24 -14.33
CA LEU A 254 -4.06 15.69 -13.26
C LEU A 254 -4.84 14.68 -12.41
N THR A 255 -6.03 15.05 -11.94
CA THR A 255 -6.95 14.15 -11.20
C THR A 255 -7.19 12.86 -11.98
N ARG A 256 -7.40 12.95 -13.30
CA ARG A 256 -7.63 11.77 -14.15
C ARG A 256 -6.36 10.93 -14.36
N CYS A 257 -5.20 11.55 -14.53
CA CYS A 257 -3.92 10.82 -14.65
C CYS A 257 -3.58 10.05 -13.37
N VAL A 258 -3.86 10.60 -12.18
CA VAL A 258 -3.71 9.87 -10.91
C VAL A 258 -4.63 8.66 -10.85
N GLN A 259 -5.90 8.76 -11.28
CA GLN A 259 -6.82 7.62 -11.34
C GLN A 259 -6.30 6.49 -12.25
N VAL A 260 -5.74 6.83 -13.41
CA VAL A 260 -5.23 5.86 -14.39
C VAL A 260 -3.94 5.21 -13.89
N HIS A 261 -2.97 6.00 -13.44
CA HIS A 261 -1.70 5.44 -12.94
C HIS A 261 -1.90 4.59 -11.68
N ILE A 262 -2.86 4.91 -10.79
CA ILE A 262 -3.21 4.07 -9.64
C ILE A 262 -3.50 2.61 -10.05
N THR A 263 -3.96 2.34 -11.27
CA THR A 263 -4.28 0.98 -11.78
C THR A 263 -3.19 0.35 -12.66
N GLN A 264 -2.00 0.97 -12.82
CA GLN A 264 -0.93 0.53 -13.72
C GLN A 264 0.35 0.09 -12.98
N GLY A 265 1.26 -0.62 -13.65
CA GLY A 265 2.58 -0.99 -13.09
C GLY A 265 2.48 -1.91 -11.86
N GLY A 266 1.70 -2.97 -12.02
CA GLY A 266 1.44 -4.04 -11.05
C GLY A 266 0.77 -5.21 -11.78
N ASP A 267 0.11 -6.10 -11.06
CA ASP A 267 -0.50 -7.30 -11.64
C ASP A 267 -2.03 -7.17 -11.88
N ASP A 268 -2.66 -8.29 -12.30
CA ASP A 268 -4.09 -8.43 -12.61
C ASP A 268 -5.04 -7.86 -11.54
N ARG A 269 -4.55 -7.74 -10.31
CA ARG A 269 -5.30 -7.34 -9.13
C ARG A 269 -5.58 -5.83 -9.08
N LEU A 270 -4.88 -5.04 -9.91
CA LEU A 270 -5.15 -3.61 -10.14
C LEU A 270 -6.21 -3.36 -11.22
N HIS A 271 -6.39 -4.28 -12.18
CA HIS A 271 -7.27 -4.08 -13.34
C HIS A 271 -8.72 -3.81 -12.91
N LEU A 272 -9.37 -2.86 -13.58
CA LEU A 272 -10.76 -2.48 -13.32
C LEU A 272 -11.72 -3.35 -14.14
N ASN A 273 -12.85 -3.71 -13.53
CA ASN A 273 -13.98 -4.33 -14.22
C ASN A 273 -14.88 -3.28 -14.90
N LYS A 274 -15.95 -3.74 -15.57
CA LYS A 274 -16.96 -2.90 -16.24
C LYS A 274 -17.70 -1.92 -15.31
N GLN A 275 -17.56 -2.05 -14.00
CA GLN A 275 -18.11 -1.14 -12.98
C GLN A 275 -17.07 -0.11 -12.47
N GLY A 276 -15.87 -0.06 -13.06
CA GLY A 276 -14.82 0.90 -12.70
C GLY A 276 -14.12 0.60 -11.37
N VAL A 277 -14.18 -0.64 -10.89
CA VAL A 277 -13.57 -1.09 -9.62
C VAL A 277 -12.67 -2.31 -9.83
N ASN A 278 -11.63 -2.44 -9.01
CA ASN A 278 -10.74 -3.60 -9.07
C ASN A 278 -11.38 -4.86 -8.44
N LYS A 279 -10.65 -5.98 -8.40
CA LYS A 279 -11.18 -7.25 -7.83
C LYS A 279 -11.37 -7.28 -6.30
N TYR A 280 -11.11 -6.16 -5.63
CA TYR A 280 -11.46 -5.88 -4.23
C TYR A 280 -12.65 -4.92 -4.09
N TYR A 281 -13.32 -4.63 -5.22
CA TYR A 281 -14.39 -3.63 -5.38
C TYR A 281 -13.97 -2.19 -5.08
N CYS A 282 -12.67 -1.90 -4.96
CA CYS A 282 -12.17 -0.55 -4.73
C CYS A 282 -12.07 0.22 -6.06
N PRO A 283 -12.64 1.44 -6.17
CA PRO A 283 -12.39 2.34 -7.29
C PRO A 283 -10.99 3.01 -7.18
N PRO A 284 -10.46 3.57 -8.27
CA PRO A 284 -9.22 4.36 -8.27
C PRO A 284 -9.38 5.80 -7.73
N THR A 285 -10.58 6.16 -7.23
CA THR A 285 -10.91 7.48 -6.69
C THR A 285 -11.20 7.42 -5.19
N PRO A 286 -11.02 8.51 -4.44
CA PRO A 286 -11.55 8.62 -3.09
C PRO A 286 -13.06 8.42 -3.07
N LEU A 287 -13.55 7.79 -2.00
CA LEU A 287 -14.98 7.68 -1.74
C LEU A 287 -15.42 8.79 -0.78
N ASP A 288 -16.57 9.38 -1.07
CA ASP A 288 -17.21 10.38 -0.21
C ASP A 288 -17.82 9.71 1.03
N HIS A 289 -17.33 10.09 2.21
CA HIS A 289 -17.79 9.59 3.50
C HIS A 289 -19.18 10.11 3.90
N THR A 290 -19.72 11.15 3.26
CA THR A 290 -21.03 11.71 3.60
C THR A 290 -22.20 10.87 3.06
N HIS A 291 -21.95 10.01 2.08
CA HIS A 291 -22.98 9.24 1.36
C HIS A 291 -22.89 7.72 1.64
N GLY A 292 -23.05 7.32 2.90
CA GLY A 292 -23.30 5.91 3.26
C GLY A 292 -22.15 4.95 2.93
N VAL A 293 -20.90 5.34 3.15
CA VAL A 293 -19.70 4.50 2.91
C VAL A 293 -19.00 4.15 4.22
N VAL A 294 -18.83 2.85 4.48
CA VAL A 294 -18.07 2.31 5.63
C VAL A 294 -16.79 1.63 5.14
N LEU A 295 -15.63 2.13 5.54
CA LEU A 295 -14.31 1.57 5.17
C LEU A 295 -13.67 0.82 6.34
N ARG A 296 -13.53 -0.51 6.22
CA ARG A 296 -12.87 -1.43 7.16
C ARG A 296 -12.03 -2.52 6.44
N GLY A 297 -11.67 -2.29 5.17
CA GLY A 297 -11.00 -3.25 4.28
C GLY A 297 -9.47 -3.29 4.36
N SER A 298 -8.87 -2.50 5.24
CA SER A 298 -7.42 -2.27 5.42
C SER A 298 -6.58 -3.47 5.85
N CYS A 299 -7.12 -4.69 5.83
CA CYS A 299 -6.37 -5.95 5.90
C CYS A 299 -6.28 -6.65 4.53
N THR A 300 -6.62 -5.95 3.44
CA THR A 300 -6.62 -6.48 2.05
C THR A 300 -6.37 -5.38 1.02
N CYS A 301 -7.21 -4.34 0.96
CA CYS A 301 -7.11 -3.22 0.01
C CYS A 301 -7.92 -2.02 0.54
N SER A 302 -7.67 -0.81 0.04
CA SER A 302 -8.54 0.35 0.24
C SER A 302 -8.64 1.16 -1.07
N PRO A 303 -9.73 1.93 -1.29
CA PRO A 303 -9.66 3.07 -2.20
C PRO A 303 -8.68 4.12 -1.64
N PRO A 304 -8.09 5.00 -2.47
CA PRO A 304 -7.22 6.07 -1.99
C PRO A 304 -7.98 6.99 -1.03
N THR A 305 -7.34 7.43 0.05
CA THR A 305 -7.91 8.46 0.93
C THR A 305 -7.85 9.84 0.24
N PRO A 306 -8.70 10.82 0.61
CA PRO A 306 -8.61 12.18 0.07
C PRO A 306 -7.23 12.83 0.31
N LEU A 307 -6.61 12.56 1.46
CA LEU A 307 -5.26 13.03 1.80
C LEU A 307 -4.20 12.40 0.88
N GLY A 308 -4.23 11.06 0.74
CA GLY A 308 -3.29 10.34 -0.11
C GLY A 308 -3.42 10.74 -1.58
N PHE A 309 -4.66 10.85 -2.09
CA PHE A 309 -4.93 11.24 -3.47
C PHE A 309 -4.43 12.67 -3.77
N ALA A 310 -4.67 13.63 -2.89
CA ALA A 310 -4.13 14.98 -3.03
C ALA A 310 -2.58 15.01 -3.00
N ARG A 311 -1.93 14.13 -2.22
CA ARG A 311 -0.46 14.00 -2.25
C ARG A 311 0.03 13.36 -3.56
N ALA A 312 -0.70 12.40 -4.11
CA ALA A 312 -0.40 11.82 -5.42
C ALA A 312 -0.53 12.84 -6.56
N GLU A 313 -1.57 13.68 -6.54
CA GLU A 313 -1.70 14.82 -7.47
C GLU A 313 -0.51 15.79 -7.34
N GLN A 314 -0.10 16.16 -6.13
CA GLN A 314 1.08 17.02 -5.90
C GLN A 314 2.38 16.40 -6.43
N VAL A 315 2.61 15.10 -6.19
CA VAL A 315 3.81 14.40 -6.68
C VAL A 315 3.79 14.34 -8.21
N LEU A 316 2.71 13.88 -8.82
CA LEU A 316 2.60 13.77 -10.28
C LEU A 316 2.69 15.15 -10.96
N ARG A 317 2.11 16.20 -10.37
CA ARG A 317 2.29 17.58 -10.80
C ARG A 317 3.75 18.02 -10.77
N SER A 318 4.48 17.74 -9.69
CA SER A 318 5.90 18.13 -9.59
C SER A 318 6.79 17.45 -10.65
N VAL A 319 6.39 16.28 -11.14
CA VAL A 319 7.07 15.62 -12.27
C VAL A 319 6.63 16.21 -13.62
N TRP A 320 5.32 16.39 -13.84
CA TRP A 320 4.77 16.98 -15.08
C TRP A 320 5.22 18.44 -15.31
N GLU A 321 5.45 19.20 -14.23
CA GLU A 321 6.01 20.56 -14.27
C GLU A 321 7.56 20.57 -14.29
N ASN A 322 8.20 19.40 -14.43
CA ASN A 322 9.67 19.20 -14.44
C ASN A 322 10.41 19.78 -13.21
N GLN A 323 9.73 19.88 -12.06
CA GLN A 323 10.31 20.34 -10.79
C GLN A 323 11.08 19.21 -10.07
N LYS A 324 10.69 17.95 -10.31
CA LYS A 324 11.40 16.74 -9.87
C LYS A 324 11.44 15.72 -11.02
N SER A 325 12.56 15.01 -11.17
CA SER A 325 12.59 13.80 -11.98
C SER A 325 11.86 12.65 -11.26
N VAL A 326 11.43 11.61 -11.99
CA VAL A 326 10.82 10.42 -11.35
C VAL A 326 11.79 9.77 -10.36
N SER A 327 13.09 9.69 -10.69
CA SER A 327 14.11 9.18 -9.78
C SER A 327 14.16 9.98 -8.46
N ALA A 328 14.17 11.31 -8.53
CA ALA A 328 14.14 12.16 -7.34
C ALA A 328 12.81 12.06 -6.56
N ALA A 329 11.70 11.78 -7.24
CA ALA A 329 10.40 11.56 -6.61
C ALA A 329 10.30 10.18 -5.93
N MET A 330 10.88 9.12 -6.52
CA MET A 330 11.00 7.82 -5.87
C MET A 330 11.93 7.88 -4.64
N GLU A 331 13.04 8.61 -4.71
CA GLU A 331 13.97 8.78 -3.58
C GLU A 331 13.36 9.61 -2.43
N ASP A 332 12.58 10.65 -2.74
CA ASP A 332 11.78 11.42 -1.77
C ASP A 332 10.82 10.50 -0.99
N LEU A 333 10.12 9.59 -1.68
CA LEU A 333 9.24 8.61 -1.03
C LEU A 333 10.04 7.61 -0.20
N ARG A 334 11.10 7.03 -0.78
CA ARG A 334 11.98 6.02 -0.17
C ARG A 334 12.58 6.49 1.16
N THR A 335 13.17 7.69 1.18
CA THR A 335 13.82 8.27 2.37
C THR A 335 12.83 8.59 3.50
N ARG A 336 11.55 8.81 3.19
CA ARG A 336 10.50 9.13 4.17
C ARG A 336 9.84 7.89 4.81
N ILE A 337 9.93 6.70 4.19
CA ILE A 337 9.30 5.46 4.68
C ILE A 337 9.82 5.04 6.06
N ALA A 338 11.14 4.94 6.24
CA ALA A 338 11.72 4.45 7.50
C ALA A 338 11.45 5.41 8.68
N PRO A 339 11.64 6.74 8.56
CA PRO A 339 11.23 7.70 9.60
C PRO A 339 9.73 7.64 9.94
N ALA A 340 8.85 7.44 8.96
CA ALA A 340 7.41 7.31 9.19
C ALA A 340 7.00 5.98 9.89
N LEU A 341 7.93 5.02 10.01
CA LEU A 341 7.81 3.82 10.84
C LEU A 341 8.51 3.95 12.20
N GLY A 342 9.04 5.15 12.51
CA GLY A 342 9.78 5.43 13.75
C GLY A 342 11.24 4.97 13.74
N LEU A 343 11.75 4.50 12.61
CA LEU A 343 13.16 4.11 12.46
C LEU A 343 14.02 5.37 12.32
N VAL A 344 15.08 5.46 13.11
CA VAL A 344 15.91 6.67 13.25
C VAL A 344 17.20 6.61 12.44
N GLU A 345 17.80 7.77 12.15
CA GLU A 345 18.98 7.92 11.28
C GLU A 345 20.21 7.07 11.67
N GLY A 346 20.34 6.69 12.95
CA GLY A 346 21.38 5.77 13.41
C GLY A 346 21.16 4.29 13.06
N GLN A 347 19.99 3.93 12.54
CA GLN A 347 19.64 2.58 12.11
C GLN A 347 19.83 2.49 10.59
N GLN A 348 20.91 1.84 10.14
CA GLN A 348 21.29 1.73 8.72
C GLN A 348 20.34 0.81 7.94
N VAL A 349 19.15 1.34 7.63
CA VAL A 349 18.07 0.64 6.91
C VAL A 349 17.96 1.17 5.48
N THR A 350 18.22 0.31 4.50
CA THR A 350 18.06 0.65 3.07
C THR A 350 16.67 0.20 2.59
N THR A 351 15.91 1.07 1.93
CA THR A 351 14.54 0.77 1.48
C THR A 351 14.47 0.55 -0.04
N LEU A 352 13.98 -0.60 -0.50
CA LEU A 352 13.53 -0.80 -1.89
C LEU A 352 12.02 -0.55 -1.98
N LEU A 353 11.55 -0.07 -3.13
CA LEU A 353 10.13 0.00 -3.45
C LEU A 353 9.74 -1.21 -4.30
N HIS A 354 8.55 -1.77 -4.08
CA HIS A 354 8.04 -2.93 -4.80
C HIS A 354 6.55 -2.75 -5.19
N PRO A 355 6.12 -3.24 -6.35
CA PRO A 355 4.71 -3.21 -6.76
C PRO A 355 3.75 -3.89 -5.77
N SER A 356 4.15 -4.94 -5.03
CA SER A 356 3.38 -5.44 -3.89
C SER A 356 4.26 -6.22 -2.91
N GLY A 357 3.66 -6.68 -1.81
CA GLY A 357 4.32 -7.59 -0.86
C GLY A 357 4.66 -8.96 -1.47
N SER A 358 3.98 -9.40 -2.54
CA SER A 358 4.36 -10.64 -3.25
C SER A 358 5.55 -10.44 -4.18
N ASP A 359 5.69 -9.26 -4.79
CA ASP A 359 6.87 -8.88 -5.59
C ASP A 359 8.11 -8.68 -4.68
N ALA A 360 7.89 -8.34 -3.41
CA ALA A 360 8.92 -8.11 -2.41
C ALA A 360 9.65 -9.40 -1.97
N GLU A 361 8.99 -10.57 -2.04
CA GLU A 361 9.55 -11.89 -1.72
C GLU A 361 10.80 -12.25 -2.56
N MET A 362 10.93 -11.64 -3.75
CA MET A 362 12.08 -11.84 -4.64
C MET A 362 13.40 -11.35 -4.02
N ILE A 363 13.36 -10.42 -3.05
CA ILE A 363 14.57 -9.85 -2.43
C ILE A 363 15.16 -10.77 -1.35
N PRO A 364 14.40 -11.32 -0.37
CA PRO A 364 14.87 -12.43 0.46
C PRO A 364 15.42 -13.60 -0.37
N MET A 365 14.75 -13.96 -1.46
CA MET A 365 15.20 -15.04 -2.37
C MET A 365 16.58 -14.71 -2.98
N LEU A 366 16.77 -13.50 -3.50
CA LEU A 366 18.05 -13.05 -4.07
C LEU A 366 19.18 -12.99 -3.02
N ILE A 367 18.90 -12.47 -1.82
CA ILE A 367 19.87 -12.45 -0.71
C ILE A 367 20.24 -13.88 -0.32
N ALA A 368 19.26 -14.77 -0.24
CA ALA A 368 19.47 -16.18 0.05
C ALA A 368 20.33 -16.88 -1.02
N GLN A 369 20.16 -16.57 -2.31
CA GLN A 369 21.04 -17.08 -3.35
C GLN A 369 22.49 -16.61 -3.17
N ILE A 370 22.71 -15.32 -2.89
CA ILE A 370 24.04 -14.76 -2.66
C ILE A 370 24.71 -15.41 -1.44
N ARG A 371 23.98 -15.62 -0.35
CA ARG A 371 24.47 -16.28 0.88
C ARG A 371 24.68 -17.78 0.69
N ALA A 372 23.76 -18.48 0.02
CA ALA A 372 23.85 -19.91 -0.28
C ALA A 372 25.09 -20.24 -1.13
N LEU A 373 25.34 -19.48 -2.21
CA LEU A 373 26.52 -19.67 -3.05
C LEU A 373 27.83 -19.41 -2.28
N ARG A 374 27.85 -18.37 -1.42
CA ARG A 374 28.98 -18.07 -0.53
C ARG A 374 29.24 -19.20 0.49
N SER A 375 28.18 -19.78 1.05
CA SER A 375 28.22 -20.91 2.00
C SER A 375 28.30 -22.30 1.33
N GLN A 376 28.56 -22.39 0.02
CA GLN A 376 28.64 -23.66 -0.74
C GLN A 376 27.39 -24.56 -0.57
N CYS A 377 26.23 -23.95 -0.43
CA CYS A 377 24.94 -24.63 -0.43
C CYS A 377 24.45 -24.90 -1.87
N THR A 378 23.78 -26.02 -2.06
CA THR A 378 23.39 -26.58 -3.37
C THR A 378 21.92 -26.37 -3.74
N ARG A 379 21.10 -25.88 -2.79
CA ARG A 379 19.69 -25.52 -2.98
C ARG A 379 19.27 -24.47 -1.95
N ILE A 380 18.14 -23.81 -2.21
CA ILE A 380 17.42 -22.96 -1.26
C ILE A 380 16.09 -23.63 -0.90
N VAL A 381 15.67 -23.54 0.36
CA VAL A 381 14.33 -23.96 0.83
C VAL A 381 13.65 -22.76 1.49
N ASN A 382 12.51 -22.32 0.95
CA ASN A 382 11.69 -21.28 1.55
C ASN A 382 10.60 -21.90 2.44
N VAL A 383 10.64 -21.62 3.74
CA VAL A 383 9.65 -22.09 4.73
C VAL A 383 8.62 -21.00 4.93
N VAL A 384 7.54 -21.08 4.15
CA VAL A 384 6.44 -20.09 4.15
C VAL A 384 5.47 -20.43 5.28
N VAL A 385 5.56 -19.68 6.37
CA VAL A 385 4.66 -19.78 7.53
C VAL A 385 3.32 -19.09 7.28
N ALA A 386 2.35 -19.33 8.18
CA ALA A 386 0.95 -18.90 8.02
C ALA A 386 0.34 -19.23 6.64
N ALA A 387 0.75 -20.35 6.03
CA ALA A 387 0.35 -20.73 4.67
C ALA A 387 -1.18 -20.79 4.50
N GLY A 388 -1.67 -20.31 3.36
CA GLY A 388 -3.09 -20.01 3.11
C GLY A 388 -3.58 -18.66 3.67
N GLU A 389 -2.98 -18.16 4.75
CA GLU A 389 -3.29 -16.84 5.33
C GLU A 389 -2.33 -15.72 4.91
N VAL A 390 -1.17 -16.02 4.30
CA VAL A 390 -0.28 -15.04 3.63
C VAL A 390 -0.76 -14.66 2.22
N GLY A 391 -0.03 -13.81 1.51
CA GLY A 391 -0.35 -13.42 0.13
C GLY A 391 -0.50 -14.63 -0.80
N SER A 392 -1.49 -14.63 -1.71
CA SER A 392 -1.73 -15.77 -2.60
C SER A 392 -0.60 -16.02 -3.60
N GLY A 393 0.28 -15.05 -3.83
CA GLY A 393 1.49 -15.19 -4.64
C GLY A 393 2.76 -15.50 -3.85
N THR A 394 2.74 -15.43 -2.51
CA THR A 394 3.94 -15.55 -1.65
C THR A 394 4.69 -16.86 -1.89
N ALA A 395 4.00 -18.01 -1.87
CA ALA A 395 4.65 -19.31 -2.09
C ALA A 395 5.32 -19.43 -3.47
N ASN A 396 4.74 -18.83 -4.51
CA ASN A 396 5.35 -18.81 -5.85
C ASN A 396 6.56 -17.87 -5.91
N ALA A 397 6.40 -16.64 -5.42
CA ALA A 397 7.45 -15.63 -5.48
C ALA A 397 8.69 -16.01 -4.63
N ALA A 398 8.47 -16.50 -3.41
CA ALA A 398 9.52 -17.08 -2.56
C ALA A 398 10.20 -18.28 -3.24
N GLY A 399 9.45 -19.06 -4.02
CA GLY A 399 9.95 -20.14 -4.87
C GLY A 399 10.60 -19.71 -6.19
N GLY A 400 10.87 -18.41 -6.40
CA GLY A 400 11.46 -17.88 -7.63
C GLY A 400 10.58 -18.02 -8.86
N LYS A 401 9.25 -17.93 -8.72
CA LYS A 401 8.26 -18.15 -9.80
C LYS A 401 7.32 -16.96 -9.95
N HIS A 402 6.89 -16.74 -11.19
CA HIS A 402 5.80 -15.81 -11.49
C HIS A 402 4.51 -16.28 -10.80
N PHE A 403 3.72 -15.33 -10.26
CA PHE A 403 2.53 -15.61 -9.45
C PHE A 403 1.23 -15.02 -10.01
N SER A 404 1.32 -14.29 -11.13
CA SER A 404 0.24 -13.81 -11.98
C SER A 404 0.72 -13.88 -13.43
N ASP A 405 -0.21 -13.93 -14.39
CA ASP A 405 0.10 -13.85 -15.82
C ASP A 405 0.36 -12.39 -16.29
N PHE A 406 0.15 -11.43 -15.37
CA PHE A 406 0.54 -10.02 -15.51
C PHE A 406 1.58 -9.65 -14.46
N VAL A 407 2.59 -8.89 -14.88
CA VAL A 407 3.71 -8.40 -14.07
C VAL A 407 3.82 -6.88 -14.20
N PRO A 408 4.58 -6.21 -13.31
CA PRO A 408 4.77 -4.76 -13.37
C PRO A 408 5.24 -4.20 -14.73
N SER A 409 5.95 -5.00 -15.54
CA SER A 409 6.37 -4.64 -16.90
C SER A 409 5.30 -4.85 -18.01
N GLY A 410 4.23 -5.61 -17.75
CA GLY A 410 3.20 -5.93 -18.74
C GLY A 410 2.57 -7.32 -18.60
N ALA A 411 2.04 -7.87 -19.70
CA ALA A 411 1.63 -9.27 -19.77
C ALA A 411 2.84 -10.18 -19.99
N LEU A 412 2.83 -11.39 -19.42
CA LEU A 412 3.87 -12.40 -19.66
C LEU A 412 3.54 -13.27 -20.89
N ASP A 413 4.56 -13.56 -21.70
CA ASP A 413 4.54 -14.68 -22.67
C ASP A 413 4.64 -16.06 -21.97
N THR A 414 5.00 -16.07 -20.67
CA THR A 414 5.10 -17.28 -19.84
C THR A 414 3.87 -17.44 -18.95
N LYS A 415 3.59 -18.69 -18.54
CA LYS A 415 2.46 -18.99 -17.64
C LYS A 415 2.78 -18.61 -16.21
N ASN A 416 1.77 -18.17 -15.46
CA ASN A 416 1.81 -18.20 -13.99
C ASN A 416 2.33 -19.56 -13.47
N ASN A 417 3.11 -19.53 -12.39
CA ASN A 417 3.94 -20.60 -11.82
C ASN A 417 5.21 -20.99 -12.62
N ALA A 418 5.51 -20.37 -13.77
CA ALA A 418 6.81 -20.53 -14.42
C ALA A 418 7.94 -19.90 -13.59
N ALA A 419 9.16 -20.42 -13.71
CA ALA A 419 10.32 -19.91 -12.99
C ALA A 419 10.79 -18.56 -13.58
N VAL A 420 11.09 -17.60 -12.70
CA VAL A 420 11.69 -16.31 -13.05
C VAL A 420 13.12 -16.55 -13.53
N LEU A 421 13.48 -15.96 -14.66
CA LEU A 421 14.74 -16.26 -15.34
C LEU A 421 15.97 -15.72 -14.60
N GLY A 422 17.05 -16.51 -14.59
CA GLY A 422 18.38 -16.12 -14.10
C GLY A 422 18.69 -16.47 -12.63
N PHE A 423 17.74 -17.04 -11.88
CA PHE A 423 18.08 -17.69 -10.60
C PHE A 423 18.90 -18.97 -10.86
N GLN A 424 19.94 -19.19 -10.06
CA GLN A 424 21.04 -20.12 -10.30
C GLN A 424 20.94 -21.41 -9.48
N LEU A 425 20.28 -21.37 -8.32
CA LEU A 425 20.10 -22.53 -7.44
C LEU A 425 18.67 -23.10 -7.56
N PRO A 426 18.49 -24.43 -7.42
CA PRO A 426 17.17 -25.02 -7.20
C PRO A 426 16.51 -24.44 -5.94
N VAL A 427 15.22 -24.11 -6.03
CA VAL A 427 14.44 -23.57 -4.91
C VAL A 427 13.19 -24.41 -4.66
N ASP A 428 13.13 -25.00 -3.47
CA ASP A 428 11.96 -25.68 -2.94
C ASP A 428 11.19 -24.74 -2.00
N VAL A 429 9.89 -24.99 -1.83
CA VAL A 429 9.00 -24.19 -0.96
C VAL A 429 8.18 -25.14 -0.09
N ILE A 430 8.18 -24.89 1.22
CA ILE A 430 7.43 -25.68 2.20
C ILE A 430 6.40 -24.77 2.89
N GLU A 431 5.13 -25.03 2.64
CA GLU A 431 4.00 -24.27 3.19
C GLU A 431 3.57 -24.82 4.57
N VAL A 432 3.84 -24.07 5.64
CA VAL A 432 3.48 -24.45 7.02
C VAL A 432 2.17 -23.77 7.42
N LYS A 433 1.03 -24.47 7.23
CA LYS A 433 -0.31 -23.96 7.55
C LYS A 433 -0.48 -23.75 9.05
N PRO A 434 -1.07 -22.62 9.51
CA PRO A 434 -1.17 -22.28 10.94
C PRO A 434 -2.33 -23.01 11.66
N ARG A 435 -3.10 -23.82 10.95
CA ARG A 435 -4.36 -24.43 11.41
C ARG A 435 -4.49 -25.88 10.97
N HIS A 436 -5.22 -26.66 11.76
CA HIS A 436 -5.75 -27.96 11.38
C HIS A 436 -6.89 -27.81 10.36
N ALA A 437 -7.32 -28.91 9.73
CA ALA A 437 -8.31 -28.92 8.66
C ALA A 437 -9.73 -28.48 9.10
N ASP A 438 -10.01 -28.48 10.40
CA ASP A 438 -11.25 -27.94 11.00
C ASP A 438 -11.26 -26.40 11.13
N GLY A 439 -10.09 -25.77 11.19
CA GLY A 439 -9.88 -24.33 11.36
C GLY A 439 -9.24 -23.91 12.69
N HIS A 440 -9.01 -24.84 13.63
CA HIS A 440 -8.33 -24.52 14.90
C HIS A 440 -6.83 -24.29 14.69
N ARG A 441 -6.26 -23.29 15.39
CA ARG A 441 -4.84 -22.94 15.38
C ARG A 441 -4.00 -24.11 15.94
N ILE A 442 -2.86 -24.39 15.29
CA ILE A 442 -1.90 -25.39 15.76
C ILE A 442 -1.18 -24.83 16.99
N ALA A 443 -1.17 -25.58 18.10
CA ALA A 443 -0.61 -25.13 19.37
C ALA A 443 0.92 -25.30 19.45
N ASP A 444 1.45 -26.36 18.85
CA ASP A 444 2.87 -26.74 18.78
C ASP A 444 3.59 -26.17 17.54
N TYR A 445 3.07 -25.08 16.96
CA TYR A 445 3.52 -24.53 15.68
C TYR A 445 5.02 -24.21 15.63
N ASP A 446 5.55 -23.62 16.71
CA ASP A 446 6.97 -23.27 16.82
C ASP A 446 7.88 -24.50 16.81
N ALA A 447 7.51 -25.54 17.58
CA ALA A 447 8.26 -26.80 17.63
C ALA A 447 8.26 -27.46 16.24
N ARG A 448 7.10 -27.48 15.57
CA ARG A 448 6.98 -28.00 14.20
C ARG A 448 7.82 -27.23 13.18
N VAL A 449 7.93 -25.91 13.31
CA VAL A 449 8.79 -25.07 12.45
C VAL A 449 10.28 -25.35 12.71
N TYR A 450 10.69 -25.42 13.99
CA TYR A 450 12.06 -25.75 14.37
C TYR A 450 12.48 -27.14 13.89
N GLU A 451 11.68 -28.17 14.17
CA GLU A 451 11.98 -29.56 13.80
C GLU A 451 12.11 -29.72 12.28
N LEU A 452 11.27 -29.05 11.50
CA LEU A 452 11.31 -29.05 10.04
C LEU A 452 12.68 -28.57 9.51
N VAL A 453 13.18 -27.43 9.99
CA VAL A 453 14.48 -26.88 9.57
C VAL A 453 15.63 -27.72 10.13
N ALA A 454 15.58 -28.07 11.42
CA ALA A 454 16.64 -28.78 12.10
C ALA A 454 16.84 -30.21 11.57
N LEU A 455 15.77 -30.94 11.22
CA LEU A 455 15.86 -32.25 10.60
C LEU A 455 16.41 -32.16 9.17
N ALA A 456 15.90 -31.24 8.35
CA ALA A 456 16.35 -31.08 6.98
C ALA A 456 17.82 -30.63 6.87
N LEU A 457 18.33 -29.82 7.80
CA LEU A 457 19.75 -29.49 7.89
C LEU A 457 20.63 -30.65 8.39
N ARG A 458 20.10 -31.51 9.27
CA ARG A 458 20.80 -32.75 9.70
C ARG A 458 20.88 -33.78 8.57
N GLU A 459 19.88 -33.86 7.70
CA GLU A 459 19.89 -34.70 6.50
C GLU A 459 20.72 -34.11 5.35
N ASN A 460 20.72 -32.79 5.17
CA ASN A 460 21.50 -32.14 4.11
C ASN A 460 22.05 -30.75 4.53
N PRO A 461 23.27 -30.70 5.11
CA PRO A 461 23.93 -29.45 5.52
C PRO A 461 24.21 -28.45 4.40
N HIS A 462 24.17 -28.87 3.12
CA HIS A 462 24.33 -28.00 1.95
C HIS A 462 22.99 -27.40 1.48
N THR A 463 22.07 -27.16 2.42
CA THR A 463 20.78 -26.50 2.19
C THR A 463 20.81 -25.14 2.85
N TYR A 464 20.40 -24.11 2.11
CA TYR A 464 20.18 -22.77 2.66
C TYR A 464 18.68 -22.53 2.84
N PHE A 465 18.28 -21.98 3.98
CA PHE A 465 16.88 -21.77 4.34
C PHE A 465 16.53 -20.28 4.33
N VAL A 466 15.39 -19.96 3.75
CA VAL A 466 14.67 -18.71 4.02
C VAL A 466 13.53 -19.06 4.96
N MET A 467 13.56 -18.51 6.16
CA MET A 467 12.62 -18.80 7.23
C MET A 467 11.73 -17.58 7.45
N HIS A 468 10.50 -17.62 6.93
CA HIS A 468 9.55 -16.54 7.09
C HIS A 468 9.04 -16.46 8.55
N ALA A 469 8.95 -15.25 9.07
CA ALA A 469 8.06 -14.87 10.17
C ALA A 469 6.98 -13.93 9.62
N VAL A 470 5.77 -14.00 10.16
CA VAL A 470 4.61 -13.20 9.70
C VAL A 470 4.11 -12.34 10.85
N ASP A 471 4.23 -11.01 10.74
CA ASP A 471 3.53 -10.07 11.62
C ASP A 471 2.18 -9.65 11.03
N GLY A 472 1.18 -10.48 11.33
CA GLY A 472 -0.19 -10.29 10.88
C GLY A 472 -0.46 -11.08 9.62
N SER A 473 -0.92 -12.31 9.79
CA SER A 473 -1.60 -13.04 8.72
C SER A 473 -2.86 -12.29 8.23
N LYS A 474 -3.59 -12.82 7.24
CA LYS A 474 -4.94 -12.32 6.90
C LYS A 474 -5.88 -12.19 8.09
N THR A 475 -5.74 -13.02 9.13
CA THR A 475 -6.52 -12.95 10.39
C THR A 475 -5.82 -12.19 11.52
N GLY A 476 -4.53 -11.85 11.36
CA GLY A 476 -3.72 -11.10 12.32
C GLY A 476 -2.81 -11.96 13.21
N LEU A 477 -2.68 -13.26 12.93
CA LEU A 477 -1.74 -14.15 13.63
C LEU A 477 -0.30 -13.64 13.54
N ARG A 478 0.48 -13.89 14.59
CA ARG A 478 1.94 -13.81 14.59
C ARG A 478 2.49 -15.23 14.70
N VAL A 479 3.20 -15.68 13.66
CA VAL A 479 3.83 -17.01 13.64
C VAL A 479 5.11 -17.01 12.79
N PRO A 480 6.13 -17.81 13.15
CA PRO A 480 6.26 -18.49 14.44
C PRO A 480 6.60 -17.44 15.53
N SER A 481 6.86 -17.85 16.78
CA SER A 481 7.30 -16.88 17.79
C SER A 481 8.74 -16.40 17.57
N LYS A 482 9.03 -15.21 18.10
CA LYS A 482 10.39 -14.64 18.11
C LYS A 482 11.41 -15.54 18.80
N GLN A 483 11.01 -16.33 19.80
CA GLN A 483 11.90 -17.25 20.50
C GLN A 483 12.46 -18.35 19.58
N VAL A 484 11.64 -18.91 18.69
CA VAL A 484 12.11 -19.95 17.77
C VAL A 484 12.82 -19.38 16.54
N CYS A 485 12.50 -18.15 16.14
CA CYS A 485 13.33 -17.39 15.20
C CYS A 485 14.76 -17.21 15.71
N ASP A 486 14.92 -16.78 16.97
CA ASP A 486 16.21 -16.62 17.62
C ASP A 486 16.95 -17.97 17.74
N GLN A 487 16.27 -19.01 18.21
CA GLN A 487 16.84 -20.36 18.32
C GLN A 487 17.36 -20.92 16.98
N LEU A 488 16.66 -20.67 15.86
CA LEU A 488 17.09 -21.11 14.54
C LEU A 488 18.30 -20.33 14.02
N LEU A 489 18.44 -19.04 14.36
CA LEU A 489 19.65 -18.27 14.04
C LEU A 489 20.84 -18.69 14.90
N ASP A 490 20.64 -18.95 16.20
CA ASP A 490 21.70 -19.38 17.11
C ASP A 490 22.26 -20.77 16.75
N GLU A 491 21.42 -21.73 16.35
CA GLU A 491 21.86 -23.09 15.98
C GLU A 491 22.39 -23.18 14.53
N PHE A 492 21.86 -22.35 13.60
CA PHE A 492 22.15 -22.48 12.16
C PHE A 492 22.57 -21.15 11.44
N PRO A 493 23.48 -20.33 12.00
CA PRO A 493 23.74 -18.96 11.53
C PRO A 493 24.32 -18.85 10.11
N ASN A 494 24.93 -19.93 9.58
CA ASN A 494 25.48 -19.97 8.22
C ASN A 494 24.50 -20.51 7.16
N ASN A 495 23.33 -21.00 7.60
CA ASN A 495 22.37 -21.76 6.79
C ASN A 495 20.96 -21.15 6.80
N VAL A 496 20.63 -20.21 7.69
CA VAL A 496 19.29 -19.61 7.80
C VAL A 496 19.35 -18.10 7.53
N LEU A 497 18.44 -17.61 6.68
CA LEU A 497 18.04 -16.22 6.57
C LEU A 497 16.61 -16.10 7.12
N LEU A 498 16.41 -15.34 8.21
CA LEU A 498 15.06 -14.91 8.58
C LEU A 498 14.54 -13.88 7.58
N THR A 499 13.23 -13.83 7.34
CA THR A 499 12.58 -12.68 6.71
C THR A 499 11.23 -12.41 7.37
N LEU A 500 10.87 -11.13 7.53
CA LEU A 500 9.62 -10.74 8.18
C LEU A 500 8.59 -10.27 7.14
N ASP A 501 7.52 -11.02 6.94
CA ASP A 501 6.29 -10.50 6.33
C ASP A 501 5.57 -9.61 7.33
N ALA A 502 5.89 -8.32 7.31
CA ALA A 502 5.16 -7.25 8.00
C ALA A 502 4.15 -6.57 7.04
N CYS A 503 3.71 -7.22 5.96
CA CYS A 503 2.88 -6.59 4.94
C CYS A 503 1.48 -6.18 5.42
N GLN A 504 1.04 -6.47 6.64
CA GLN A 504 -0.14 -5.82 7.20
C GLN A 504 0.11 -4.35 7.59
N GLY A 505 1.35 -3.97 7.90
CA GLY A 505 1.71 -2.65 8.41
C GLY A 505 1.19 -2.38 9.83
N ARG A 506 1.12 -3.42 10.67
CA ARG A 506 0.53 -3.38 12.04
C ARG A 506 1.56 -3.55 13.16
N SER A 507 2.83 -3.57 12.80
CA SER A 507 4.01 -3.69 13.67
C SER A 507 4.30 -2.39 14.43
N SER A 508 4.73 -2.47 15.69
CA SER A 508 5.44 -1.35 16.32
C SER A 508 6.87 -1.25 15.76
N THR A 509 7.52 -0.11 15.96
CA THR A 509 8.94 0.09 15.64
C THR A 509 9.83 -0.95 16.33
N GLU A 510 9.52 -1.33 17.57
CA GLU A 510 10.22 -2.37 18.33
C GLU A 510 10.16 -3.75 17.65
N GLU A 511 9.02 -4.12 17.05
CA GLU A 511 8.92 -5.38 16.32
C GLU A 511 9.76 -5.36 15.04
N LEU A 512 9.73 -4.26 14.29
CA LEU A 512 10.54 -4.08 13.08
C LEU A 512 12.04 -4.14 13.42
N LEU A 513 12.46 -3.48 14.50
CA LEU A 513 13.85 -3.46 14.95
C LEU A 513 14.35 -4.82 15.39
N HIS A 514 13.58 -5.59 16.16
CA HIS A 514 13.96 -6.93 16.58
C HIS A 514 14.41 -7.81 15.39
N PHE A 515 13.69 -7.76 14.26
CA PHE A 515 14.03 -8.51 13.05
C PHE A 515 15.17 -7.86 12.24
N LEU A 516 15.20 -6.53 12.11
CA LEU A 516 16.30 -5.83 11.42
C LEU A 516 17.66 -6.02 12.13
N GLU A 517 17.69 -6.06 13.46
CA GLU A 517 18.86 -6.38 14.29
C GLU A 517 19.34 -7.84 14.14
N ARG A 518 18.54 -8.70 13.51
CA ARG A 518 18.83 -10.12 13.22
C ARG A 518 19.18 -10.36 11.76
N ASP A 519 19.60 -9.31 11.05
CA ASP A 519 19.93 -9.34 9.62
C ASP A 519 18.79 -9.88 8.73
N ALA A 520 17.53 -9.71 9.16
CA ALA A 520 16.35 -10.13 8.42
C ALA A 520 15.81 -8.98 7.53
N PRO A 521 15.66 -9.17 6.19
CA PRO A 521 14.88 -8.28 5.36
C PRO A 521 13.39 -8.28 5.78
N VAL A 522 12.80 -7.11 5.89
CA VAL A 522 11.39 -6.91 6.27
C VAL A 522 10.57 -6.50 5.06
N LEU A 523 9.56 -7.30 4.71
CA LEU A 523 8.58 -7.02 3.66
C LEU A 523 7.45 -6.15 4.24
N PHE A 524 7.10 -5.06 3.56
CA PHE A 524 6.13 -4.07 4.06
C PHE A 524 5.18 -3.61 2.95
N THR A 525 3.95 -3.20 3.29
CA THR A 525 3.06 -2.52 2.33
C THR A 525 2.21 -1.43 3.01
N ALA A 526 2.13 -0.24 2.39
CA ALA A 526 1.20 0.81 2.81
C ALA A 526 -0.25 0.54 2.38
N SER A 527 -0.47 -0.39 1.45
CA SER A 527 -1.79 -0.75 0.88
C SER A 527 -2.76 -1.48 1.82
N LYS A 528 -2.36 -1.71 3.08
CA LYS A 528 -3.17 -2.36 4.11
C LYS A 528 -3.48 -1.39 5.25
N PHE A 529 -2.78 -1.43 6.40
CA PHE A 529 -3.11 -0.58 7.55
C PHE A 529 -3.14 0.92 7.20
N PHE A 530 -2.23 1.39 6.35
CA PHE A 530 -2.14 2.81 5.98
C PHE A 530 -3.12 3.25 4.87
N SER A 531 -3.98 2.35 4.36
CA SER A 531 -5.03 2.66 3.38
C SER A 531 -4.53 3.41 2.11
N ALA A 532 -3.29 3.14 1.69
CA ALA A 532 -2.92 3.40 0.29
C ALA A 532 -3.79 2.52 -0.64
N PRO A 533 -3.88 2.85 -1.94
CA PRO A 533 -4.38 1.90 -2.94
C PRO A 533 -3.66 0.55 -2.83
N GLY A 534 -4.31 -0.52 -3.29
CA GLY A 534 -3.64 -1.81 -3.52
C GLY A 534 -2.33 -1.62 -4.29
N PHE A 535 -1.34 -2.49 -4.07
CA PHE A 535 -0.08 -2.52 -4.87
C PHE A 535 0.91 -1.39 -4.53
N CYS A 536 1.26 -1.31 -3.24
CA CYS A 536 2.18 -0.33 -2.68
C CYS A 536 3.10 -1.01 -1.64
N GLY A 537 4.16 -1.69 -2.10
CA GLY A 537 5.07 -2.50 -1.28
C GLY A 537 6.49 -1.94 -1.18
N ALA A 538 7.26 -2.44 -0.22
CA ALA A 538 8.66 -2.11 0.01
C ALA A 538 9.40 -3.26 0.72
N VAL A 539 10.73 -3.24 0.65
CA VAL A 539 11.60 -4.06 1.48
C VAL A 539 12.52 -3.16 2.28
N LEU A 540 12.53 -3.32 3.60
CA LEU A 540 13.50 -2.69 4.50
C LEU A 540 14.67 -3.67 4.70
N LEU A 541 15.88 -3.25 4.35
CA LEU A 541 17.09 -4.06 4.44
C LEU A 541 18.00 -3.58 5.56
N PRO A 542 18.43 -4.47 6.48
CA PRO A 542 19.54 -4.18 7.37
C PRO A 542 20.87 -4.16 6.61
N GLU A 543 21.92 -3.61 7.23
CA GLU A 543 23.17 -3.28 6.55
C GLU A 543 23.83 -4.48 5.86
N SER A 544 23.76 -5.70 6.43
CA SER A 544 24.34 -6.89 5.78
C SER A 544 23.65 -7.25 4.47
N CYS A 545 22.31 -7.19 4.42
CA CYS A 545 21.52 -7.50 3.23
C CYS A 545 21.69 -6.42 2.17
N ALA A 546 21.73 -5.16 2.57
CA ALA A 546 22.10 -4.06 1.69
C ALA A 546 23.51 -4.26 1.12
N ARG A 547 24.48 -4.67 1.94
CA ARG A 547 25.87 -4.95 1.54
C ARG A 547 25.98 -6.15 0.60
N ASP A 548 25.13 -7.17 0.74
CA ASP A 548 25.06 -8.30 -0.20
C ASP A 548 24.59 -7.83 -1.60
N LEU A 549 23.49 -7.08 -1.68
CA LEU A 549 22.96 -6.55 -2.95
C LEU A 549 23.81 -5.42 -3.56
N ALA A 550 24.57 -4.70 -2.75
CA ALA A 550 25.51 -3.67 -3.20
C ALA A 550 26.85 -4.24 -3.72
N ASN A 551 27.16 -5.51 -3.42
CA ASN A 551 28.43 -6.15 -3.82
C ASN A 551 28.27 -7.38 -4.71
N MET A 552 27.05 -7.79 -5.03
CA MET A 552 26.81 -8.74 -6.11
C MET A 552 27.29 -8.17 -7.46
N ASP A 553 27.76 -9.06 -8.34
CA ASP A 553 28.02 -8.72 -9.73
C ASP A 553 26.70 -8.40 -10.46
N ALA A 554 26.69 -7.32 -11.24
CA ALA A 554 25.56 -6.90 -12.05
C ALA A 554 25.16 -7.95 -13.10
N ALA A 555 26.14 -8.69 -13.66
CA ALA A 555 25.87 -9.79 -14.58
C ALA A 555 25.33 -11.07 -13.89
N SER A 556 25.32 -11.09 -12.54
CA SER A 556 24.72 -12.15 -11.72
C SER A 556 23.34 -11.78 -11.17
N VAL A 557 22.77 -10.63 -11.55
CA VAL A 557 21.36 -10.28 -11.27
C VAL A 557 20.45 -11.17 -12.14
N PRO A 558 19.48 -11.92 -11.56
CA PRO A 558 18.51 -12.70 -12.33
C PRO A 558 17.73 -11.80 -13.29
N CYS A 559 17.84 -12.05 -14.59
CA CYS A 559 17.29 -11.17 -15.63
C CYS A 559 15.76 -11.01 -15.56
N GLY A 560 15.03 -12.03 -15.09
CA GLY A 560 13.58 -11.96 -14.85
C GLY A 560 13.16 -11.04 -13.69
N LEU A 561 14.10 -10.46 -12.92
CA LEU A 561 13.77 -9.36 -12.02
C LEU A 561 13.43 -8.06 -12.79
N GLY A 562 13.85 -7.94 -14.05
CA GLY A 562 13.45 -6.86 -14.94
C GLY A 562 11.95 -6.83 -15.26
N ASP A 563 11.23 -7.93 -15.05
CA ASP A 563 9.77 -8.00 -15.17
C ASP A 563 9.06 -7.27 -14.00
N TYR A 564 9.77 -7.09 -12.89
CA TYR A 564 9.24 -6.61 -11.61
C TYR A 564 9.81 -5.26 -11.16
N LEU A 565 11.06 -4.94 -11.54
CA LEU A 565 11.83 -3.80 -11.06
C LEU A 565 12.63 -3.14 -12.19
N THR A 566 12.67 -1.81 -12.17
CA THR A 566 13.67 -1.02 -12.89
C THR A 566 14.74 -0.51 -11.93
N LYS A 567 15.72 0.23 -12.44
CA LYS A 567 16.68 0.99 -11.60
C LYS A 567 15.99 1.97 -10.65
N LEU A 568 14.78 2.46 -10.93
CA LEU A 568 14.10 3.50 -10.15
C LEU A 568 13.53 2.98 -8.82
N GLU A 569 13.16 1.71 -8.75
CA GLU A 569 12.65 1.03 -7.55
C GLU A 569 13.75 0.73 -6.52
N VAL A 570 15.01 0.70 -6.95
CA VAL A 570 16.19 0.35 -6.14
C VAL A 570 17.03 1.60 -5.84
N PRO A 571 17.46 1.86 -4.58
CA PRO A 571 18.36 2.97 -4.29
C PRO A 571 19.77 2.73 -4.85
N SER A 572 20.42 3.79 -5.33
CA SER A 572 21.73 3.74 -5.99
C SER A 572 22.88 3.21 -5.12
N VAL A 573 22.73 3.21 -3.79
CA VAL A 573 23.67 2.56 -2.86
C VAL A 573 23.80 1.05 -3.10
N LEU A 574 22.74 0.40 -3.60
CA LEU A 574 22.71 -1.01 -3.97
C LEU A 574 23.24 -1.23 -5.38
N ARG A 575 24.43 -0.67 -5.64
CA ARG A 575 25.08 -0.55 -6.96
C ARG A 575 25.10 -1.84 -7.79
N GLY A 576 25.22 -3.01 -7.19
CA GLY A 576 25.23 -4.31 -7.89
C GLY A 576 23.87 -4.57 -8.54
N LEU A 577 22.84 -4.72 -7.70
CA LEU A 577 21.44 -4.86 -8.14
C LEU A 577 20.99 -3.71 -9.07
N HIS A 578 21.23 -2.46 -8.69
CA HIS A 578 20.86 -1.29 -9.49
C HIS A 578 21.56 -1.24 -10.87
N SER A 579 22.74 -1.83 -11.03
CA SER A 579 23.43 -1.84 -12.33
C SER A 579 23.00 -3.00 -13.24
N GLY A 580 22.51 -4.10 -12.67
CA GLY A 580 21.99 -5.25 -13.43
C GLY A 580 20.51 -5.16 -13.82
N LEU A 581 19.76 -4.21 -13.27
CA LEU A 581 18.35 -3.97 -13.61
C LEU A 581 18.18 -3.06 -14.85
N PRO A 582 17.07 -3.22 -15.61
CA PRO A 582 16.77 -2.37 -16.75
C PRO A 582 16.45 -0.93 -16.32
N GLU A 583 16.74 0.04 -17.18
CA GLU A 583 16.38 1.45 -16.94
C GLU A 583 14.86 1.64 -16.99
N GLY A 584 14.22 1.01 -17.99
CA GLY A 584 12.78 0.83 -18.11
C GLY A 584 11.96 2.11 -18.35
N PRO A 585 10.66 1.97 -18.68
CA PRO A 585 9.71 3.04 -18.43
C PRO A 585 9.51 3.18 -16.91
N PRO A 586 9.37 4.40 -16.38
CA PRO A 586 9.14 4.61 -14.96
C PRO A 586 7.80 4.02 -14.49
N ASN A 587 7.80 3.30 -13.37
CA ASN A 587 6.55 2.84 -12.73
C ASN A 587 5.82 4.00 -12.03
N ALA A 588 5.21 4.88 -12.83
CA ALA A 588 4.43 6.03 -12.37
C ALA A 588 3.22 5.60 -11.51
N GLY A 589 2.71 4.39 -11.71
CA GLY A 589 1.67 3.81 -10.86
C GLY A 589 2.16 3.57 -9.43
N LEU A 590 3.31 2.92 -9.27
CA LEU A 590 3.95 2.73 -7.97
C LEU A 590 4.29 4.07 -7.31
N LEU A 591 4.74 5.06 -8.09
CA LEU A 591 4.99 6.42 -7.61
C LEU A 591 3.74 7.07 -6.98
N VAL A 592 2.60 7.10 -7.70
CA VAL A 592 1.36 7.70 -7.17
C VAL A 592 0.77 6.91 -6.01
N ARG A 593 0.93 5.58 -6.00
CA ARG A 593 0.47 4.75 -4.88
C ARG A 593 1.31 4.93 -3.61
N TRP A 594 2.64 5.05 -3.73
CA TRP A 594 3.50 5.41 -2.60
C TRP A 594 3.29 6.86 -2.15
N ALA A 595 3.00 7.80 -3.05
CA ALA A 595 2.59 9.15 -2.68
C ALA A 595 1.29 9.16 -1.84
N CYS A 596 0.32 8.29 -2.17
CA CYS A 596 -0.85 8.07 -1.30
C CYS A 596 -0.47 7.50 0.07
N GLY A 597 0.33 6.43 0.08
CA GLY A 597 0.67 5.71 1.31
C GLY A 597 1.48 6.51 2.31
N ILE A 598 2.51 7.24 1.84
CA ILE A 598 3.39 8.00 2.73
C ILE A 598 2.64 9.12 3.47
N ALA A 599 1.64 9.74 2.84
CA ALA A 599 0.85 10.81 3.45
C ALA A 599 0.02 10.30 4.64
N GLU A 600 -0.50 9.07 4.57
CA GLU A 600 -1.21 8.42 5.68
C GLU A 600 -0.25 7.88 6.74
N MET A 601 0.94 7.40 6.36
CA MET A 601 2.00 7.01 7.30
C MET A 601 2.47 8.20 8.14
N GLU A 602 2.83 9.33 7.50
CA GLU A 602 3.24 10.56 8.18
C GLU A 602 2.13 11.14 9.06
N ALA A 603 0.89 11.22 8.55
CA ALA A 603 -0.24 11.72 9.33
C ALA A 603 -0.60 10.83 10.53
N PHE A 604 -0.26 9.54 10.48
CA PHE A 604 -0.41 8.62 11.62
C PHE A 604 0.75 8.73 12.60
N ALA A 605 2.00 8.77 12.12
CA ALA A 605 3.19 8.98 12.94
C ALA A 605 3.09 10.28 13.76
N ALA A 606 2.54 11.35 13.16
CA ALA A 606 2.28 12.63 13.80
C ALA A 606 1.24 12.59 14.96
N LEU A 607 0.55 11.46 15.21
CA LEU A 607 -0.21 11.29 16.46
C LEU A 607 0.69 11.02 17.68
N GLY A 608 1.81 10.32 17.48
CA GLY A 608 2.54 9.63 18.54
C GLY A 608 1.84 8.34 19.04
N PRO A 609 2.60 7.36 19.58
CA PRO A 609 2.08 6.04 19.96
C PRO A 609 0.99 6.12 21.06
N ASP A 610 1.20 6.95 22.08
CA ASP A 610 0.27 7.11 23.22
C ASP A 610 -1.15 7.50 22.77
N ARG A 611 -1.26 8.27 21.69
CA ARG A 611 -2.53 8.76 21.14
C ARG A 611 -3.19 7.79 20.17
N CYS A 612 -2.49 6.78 19.67
CA CYS A 612 -3.08 5.76 18.79
C CYS A 612 -3.34 4.43 19.52
N HIS A 613 -2.57 4.06 20.54
CA HIS A 613 -2.71 2.78 21.22
C HIS A 613 -4.09 2.57 21.85
N THR A 614 -4.47 3.44 22.79
CA THR A 614 -5.75 3.32 23.51
C THR A 614 -6.98 3.40 22.59
N PRO A 615 -7.08 4.32 21.60
CA PRO A 615 -8.20 4.33 20.67
C PRO A 615 -8.32 3.07 19.79
N ILE A 616 -7.20 2.46 19.39
CA ILE A 616 -7.23 1.20 18.61
C ILE A 616 -7.71 0.04 19.50
N ALA A 617 -7.18 -0.10 20.71
CA ALA A 617 -7.61 -1.14 21.66
C ALA A 617 -9.11 -1.00 22.01
N ASN A 618 -9.55 0.23 22.31
CA ASN A 618 -10.96 0.54 22.58
C ASN A 618 -11.86 0.22 21.38
N TRP A 619 -11.41 0.54 20.14
CA TRP A 619 -12.16 0.16 18.95
C TRP A 619 -12.32 -1.36 18.86
N VAL A 620 -11.23 -2.14 18.91
CA VAL A 620 -11.28 -3.60 18.84
C VAL A 620 -12.24 -4.18 19.88
N GLN A 621 -12.16 -3.74 21.14
CA GLN A 621 -13.04 -4.21 22.21
C GLN A 621 -14.51 -3.86 21.94
N ARG A 622 -14.80 -2.62 21.54
CA ARG A 622 -16.17 -2.16 21.30
C ARG A 622 -16.79 -2.79 20.04
N THR A 623 -16.01 -2.99 18.97
CA THR A 623 -16.46 -3.67 17.75
C THR A 623 -16.71 -5.17 18.01
N LYS A 624 -15.85 -5.85 18.78
CA LYS A 624 -16.11 -7.24 19.23
C LYS A 624 -17.42 -7.34 20.02
N ALA A 625 -17.66 -6.45 20.99
CA ALA A 625 -18.91 -6.42 21.75
C ALA A 625 -20.14 -6.13 20.87
N LEU A 626 -20.01 -5.19 19.94
CA LEU A 626 -21.06 -4.82 18.98
C LEU A 626 -21.48 -5.98 18.07
N VAL A 627 -20.55 -6.84 17.62
CA VAL A 627 -20.89 -8.04 16.85
C VAL A 627 -21.83 -8.95 17.64
N ALA A 628 -21.56 -9.17 18.93
CA ALA A 628 -22.43 -9.94 19.82
C ALA A 628 -23.77 -9.21 20.12
N GLU A 629 -23.77 -7.88 20.28
CA GLU A 629 -24.99 -7.07 20.44
C GLU A 629 -25.95 -7.23 19.24
N GLU A 630 -25.43 -7.18 18.00
CA GLU A 630 -26.25 -7.32 16.79
C GLU A 630 -26.65 -8.79 16.55
N SER A 631 -25.77 -9.77 16.81
CA SER A 631 -26.13 -11.21 16.76
C SER A 631 -27.29 -11.54 17.71
N ALA A 632 -27.19 -11.12 18.97
CA ALA A 632 -28.22 -11.34 19.99
C ALA A 632 -29.51 -10.52 19.75
N ARG A 633 -29.48 -9.51 18.86
CA ARG A 633 -30.69 -8.82 18.36
C ARG A 633 -31.32 -9.58 17.20
N TRP A 634 -30.52 -10.04 16.25
CA TRP A 634 -30.96 -10.78 15.07
C TRP A 634 -31.76 -12.03 15.43
N LEU A 635 -31.31 -12.78 16.44
CA LEU A 635 -32.01 -13.95 16.97
C LEU A 635 -33.37 -13.64 17.64
N LYS A 636 -33.71 -12.36 17.85
CA LYS A 636 -34.97 -11.90 18.46
C LYS A 636 -35.95 -11.32 17.44
N GLU A 637 -35.62 -11.26 16.15
CA GLU A 637 -36.63 -11.02 15.12
C GLU A 637 -37.64 -12.19 15.10
N PRO A 638 -38.96 -11.92 15.00
CA PRO A 638 -39.97 -12.96 15.12
C PRO A 638 -39.86 -13.97 13.98
N LYS A 639 -39.59 -15.24 14.33
CA LYS A 639 -39.52 -16.33 13.35
C LYS A 639 -40.90 -16.60 12.74
N SER A 640 -40.89 -17.00 11.46
CA SER A 640 -42.05 -17.63 10.82
C SER A 640 -42.44 -18.94 11.53
N SER A 641 -43.65 -19.43 11.25
CA SER A 641 -44.54 -20.21 12.14
C SER A 641 -44.04 -21.53 12.75
N ASN A 642 -42.82 -21.98 12.47
CA ASN A 642 -42.34 -23.34 12.83
C ASN A 642 -41.44 -23.39 14.08
N GLY A 643 -41.43 -22.33 14.89
CA GLY A 643 -41.29 -22.45 16.36
C GLY A 643 -39.92 -22.73 16.99
N THR A 644 -38.89 -23.19 16.27
CA THR A 644 -37.57 -23.51 16.86
C THR A 644 -36.59 -22.32 16.83
N VAL A 645 -36.42 -21.66 17.98
CA VAL A 645 -35.33 -20.71 18.20
C VAL A 645 -34.07 -21.48 18.58
N SER A 646 -33.20 -21.76 17.60
CA SER A 646 -31.81 -22.10 17.87
C SER A 646 -31.14 -20.95 18.61
N ALA A 647 -30.48 -21.25 19.73
CA ALA A 647 -29.82 -20.27 20.60
C ALA A 647 -28.36 -19.98 20.17
N LEU A 648 -28.02 -20.24 18.91
CA LEU A 648 -26.67 -20.11 18.35
C LEU A 648 -26.47 -18.76 17.65
N ASP A 649 -25.35 -18.10 17.90
CA ASP A 649 -25.01 -16.79 17.32
C ASP A 649 -25.07 -16.76 15.79
N ALA A 650 -25.78 -15.77 15.23
CA ALA A 650 -25.92 -15.58 13.79
C ALA A 650 -24.64 -15.02 13.15
N ILE A 651 -23.88 -14.23 13.91
CA ILE A 651 -22.54 -13.76 13.57
C ILE A 651 -21.65 -13.80 14.83
N GLU A 652 -20.45 -14.33 14.69
CA GLU A 652 -19.55 -14.59 15.82
C GLU A 652 -18.15 -14.07 15.51
N VAL A 653 -17.50 -13.45 16.50
CA VAL A 653 -16.08 -13.10 16.43
C VAL A 653 -15.25 -14.37 16.57
N VAL A 654 -14.35 -14.61 15.61
CA VAL A 654 -13.35 -15.67 15.74
C VAL A 654 -12.16 -15.10 16.49
N ASP A 655 -11.91 -15.62 17.69
CA ASP A 655 -10.73 -15.28 18.49
C ASP A 655 -9.74 -16.44 18.44
N ASP A 656 -8.57 -16.18 17.85
CA ASP A 656 -7.50 -17.17 17.64
C ASP A 656 -6.31 -16.94 18.59
N SER A 657 -6.50 -16.15 19.65
CA SER A 657 -5.52 -15.99 20.71
C SER A 657 -5.29 -17.31 21.45
N LEU A 658 -4.02 -17.66 21.70
CA LEU A 658 -3.65 -18.76 22.58
C LEU A 658 -3.18 -18.21 23.93
N ASP A 659 -3.38 -19.02 24.98
CA ASP A 659 -2.72 -18.83 26.28
C ASP A 659 -1.20 -18.82 26.06
N GLY A 660 -0.59 -17.63 26.17
CA GLY A 660 0.84 -17.46 25.89
C GLY A 660 1.18 -16.60 24.66
N ASP A 661 0.23 -15.93 23.99
CA ASP A 661 0.50 -14.86 23.02
C ASP A 661 1.10 -13.60 23.70
N LEU A 662 2.27 -13.76 24.34
CA LEU A 662 2.87 -12.86 25.35
C LEU A 662 3.45 -11.55 24.82
N ALA A 663 3.34 -11.28 23.51
CA ALA A 663 3.79 -10.04 22.88
C ALA A 663 2.64 -9.20 22.27
N PRO A 664 1.59 -8.82 23.03
CA PRO A 664 0.67 -7.78 22.60
C PRO A 664 1.37 -6.43 22.47
N GLN A 665 2.37 -6.18 23.33
CA GLN A 665 3.11 -4.91 23.49
C GLN A 665 3.60 -4.31 22.17
N THR A 666 4.08 -5.15 21.25
CA THR A 666 4.73 -4.74 20.00
C THR A 666 3.80 -4.73 18.77
N ARG A 667 2.48 -4.76 18.99
CA ARG A 667 1.46 -4.49 17.95
C ARG A 667 0.99 -3.05 18.04
N LEU A 668 0.70 -2.40 16.91
CA LEU A 668 -0.01 -1.11 16.91
C LEU A 668 -1.40 -1.28 17.55
N GLY A 669 -1.66 -0.54 18.63
CA GLY A 669 -2.87 -0.72 19.44
C GLY A 669 -2.75 -1.77 20.55
N GLN A 670 -1.57 -2.37 20.73
CA GLN A 670 -1.30 -3.46 21.69
C GLN A 670 -2.28 -4.65 21.59
N CYS A 671 -2.85 -4.88 20.41
CA CYS A 671 -3.84 -5.93 20.16
C CYS A 671 -3.84 -6.36 18.69
N ASN A 672 -4.52 -7.46 18.36
CA ASN A 672 -4.85 -7.77 16.97
C ASN A 672 -5.96 -6.80 16.50
N SER A 673 -5.59 -5.88 15.61
CA SER A 673 -6.49 -4.85 15.08
C SER A 673 -7.27 -5.26 13.82
N ILE A 674 -7.39 -6.58 13.59
CA ILE A 674 -8.26 -7.23 12.60
C ILE A 674 -9.29 -8.08 13.36
N VAL A 675 -10.56 -7.66 13.34
CA VAL A 675 -11.67 -8.42 13.92
C VAL A 675 -12.22 -9.37 12.85
N CYS A 676 -11.94 -10.66 13.00
CA CYS A 676 -12.46 -11.72 12.15
C CYS A 676 -13.87 -12.13 12.60
N VAL A 677 -14.80 -12.29 11.65
CA VAL A 677 -16.17 -12.71 11.93
C VAL A 677 -16.60 -13.86 11.02
N ARG A 678 -17.23 -14.89 11.60
CA ARG A 678 -17.91 -15.97 10.87
C ARG A 678 -19.42 -15.74 10.95
N ILE A 679 -20.13 -16.03 9.86
CA ILE A 679 -21.57 -15.82 9.72
C ILE A 679 -22.24 -17.18 9.51
N ARG A 680 -23.35 -17.41 10.21
CA ARG A 680 -24.12 -18.67 10.20
C ARG A 680 -25.11 -18.66 9.02
N SER A 681 -25.43 -19.84 8.47
CA SER A 681 -26.49 -19.96 7.48
C SER A 681 -27.86 -19.65 8.11
N ALA A 682 -28.74 -18.98 7.35
CA ALA A 682 -30.10 -18.67 7.79
C ALA A 682 -31.02 -19.90 7.73
N THR A 683 -30.83 -20.76 6.71
CA THR A 683 -31.53 -22.04 6.51
C THR A 683 -30.95 -23.20 7.31
N GLU A 684 -29.64 -23.19 7.57
CA GLU A 684 -28.93 -24.28 8.25
C GLU A 684 -28.25 -23.77 9.54
N PRO A 685 -28.99 -23.66 10.67
CA PRO A 685 -28.45 -23.05 11.89
C PRO A 685 -27.21 -23.73 12.48
N ASP A 686 -26.89 -24.97 12.12
CA ASP A 686 -25.66 -25.63 12.60
C ASP A 686 -24.45 -25.40 11.69
N ARG A 687 -24.64 -24.75 10.51
CA ARG A 687 -23.60 -24.54 9.49
C ARG A 687 -23.12 -23.07 9.44
N TRP A 688 -21.79 -22.91 9.36
CA TRP A 688 -21.15 -21.65 9.00
C TRP A 688 -21.08 -21.47 7.48
N LEU A 689 -21.23 -20.22 7.01
CA LEU A 689 -21.09 -19.91 5.59
C LEU A 689 -19.68 -20.27 5.08
N SER A 690 -19.64 -20.87 3.90
CA SER A 690 -18.43 -21.27 3.20
C SER A 690 -17.71 -20.08 2.58
N PHE A 691 -16.49 -20.33 2.09
CA PHE A 691 -15.69 -19.33 1.38
C PHE A 691 -16.39 -18.77 0.12
N GLU A 692 -17.19 -19.59 -0.58
CA GLU A 692 -17.90 -19.17 -1.79
C GLU A 692 -19.16 -18.36 -1.47
N GLU A 693 -19.94 -18.76 -0.47
CA GLU A 693 -21.06 -17.95 0.04
C GLU A 693 -20.58 -16.58 0.55
N LEU A 694 -19.47 -16.54 1.29
CA LEU A 694 -18.90 -15.26 1.75
C LEU A 694 -18.32 -14.39 0.61
N LYS A 695 -17.97 -14.95 -0.56
CA LYS A 695 -17.64 -14.14 -1.75
C LYS A 695 -18.88 -13.45 -2.32
N VAL A 696 -20.04 -14.12 -2.31
CA VAL A 696 -21.33 -13.50 -2.67
C VAL A 696 -21.68 -12.39 -1.67
N VAL A 697 -21.52 -12.64 -0.36
CA VAL A 697 -21.73 -11.61 0.67
C VAL A 697 -20.79 -10.41 0.45
N HIS A 698 -19.49 -10.64 0.22
CA HIS A 698 -18.48 -9.59 0.04
C HIS A 698 -18.79 -8.66 -1.15
N LYS A 699 -19.24 -9.22 -2.28
CA LYS A 699 -19.70 -8.48 -3.46
C LYS A 699 -20.85 -7.52 -3.15
N TRP A 700 -21.88 -8.01 -2.43
CA TRP A 700 -23.07 -7.23 -2.10
C TRP A 700 -22.84 -6.22 -0.97
N LEU A 701 -21.88 -6.47 -0.07
CA LEU A 701 -21.45 -5.48 0.93
C LEU A 701 -20.89 -4.21 0.26
N ALA A 702 -20.02 -4.34 -0.74
CA ALA A 702 -19.41 -3.20 -1.45
C ALA A 702 -20.37 -2.49 -2.43
N SER A 703 -21.51 -3.10 -2.74
CA SER A 703 -22.51 -2.60 -3.68
C SER A 703 -23.68 -1.92 -2.96
N ASP A 704 -24.51 -1.15 -3.68
CA ASP A 704 -25.88 -0.94 -3.21
C ASP A 704 -26.63 -2.28 -3.35
N SER A 705 -27.34 -2.71 -2.30
CA SER A 705 -28.10 -3.96 -2.28
C SER A 705 -29.59 -3.73 -2.03
N SER A 706 -30.11 -2.52 -2.30
CA SER A 706 -31.51 -2.16 -2.07
C SER A 706 -32.50 -2.95 -2.92
N SER A 707 -32.07 -3.45 -4.10
CA SER A 707 -32.87 -4.38 -4.92
C SER A 707 -33.16 -5.70 -4.21
N LEU A 708 -32.36 -6.11 -3.22
CA LEU A 708 -32.63 -7.30 -2.41
C LEU A 708 -33.81 -7.10 -1.42
N LEU A 709 -34.26 -5.85 -1.23
CA LEU A 709 -35.46 -5.55 -0.44
C LEU A 709 -36.75 -5.78 -1.22
N GLU A 710 -36.71 -5.81 -2.56
CA GLU A 710 -37.90 -5.99 -3.39
C GLU A 710 -38.55 -7.37 -3.21
N GLY A 711 -37.74 -8.38 -2.82
CA GLY A 711 -38.22 -9.71 -2.41
C GLY A 711 -38.69 -9.82 -0.95
N ILE A 712 -38.55 -8.77 -0.13
CA ILE A 712 -38.80 -8.81 1.32
C ILE A 712 -39.93 -7.84 1.68
N SER A 713 -41.15 -8.36 1.77
CA SER A 713 -42.34 -7.58 2.08
C SER A 713 -42.26 -6.87 3.44
N GLY A 714 -42.55 -5.56 3.47
CA GLY A 714 -42.61 -4.76 4.70
C GLY A 714 -41.30 -4.09 5.13
N SER A 715 -40.41 -3.76 4.19
CA SER A 715 -39.11 -3.14 4.47
C SER A 715 -39.23 -1.79 5.24
N ALA A 716 -38.80 -1.79 6.50
CA ALA A 716 -38.72 -0.58 7.32
C ALA A 716 -37.59 0.36 6.82
N PRO A 717 -37.64 1.69 7.09
CA PRO A 717 -36.62 2.64 6.62
C PRO A 717 -35.17 2.27 6.99
N VAL A 718 -34.97 1.62 8.14
CA VAL A 718 -33.64 1.14 8.57
C VAL A 718 -33.08 0.06 7.63
N ALA A 719 -33.94 -0.79 7.04
CA ALA A 719 -33.52 -1.80 6.08
C ALA A 719 -33.03 -1.16 4.76
N SER A 720 -33.69 -0.09 4.31
CA SER A 720 -33.24 0.71 3.15
C SER A 720 -31.87 1.34 3.37
N ILE A 721 -31.63 1.92 4.55
CA ILE A 721 -30.31 2.47 4.93
C ILE A 721 -29.24 1.36 4.96
N VAL A 722 -29.54 0.22 5.60
CA VAL A 722 -28.60 -0.92 5.68
C VAL A 722 -28.29 -1.49 4.30
N ALA A 723 -29.27 -1.61 3.40
CA ALA A 723 -29.07 -2.16 2.06
C ALA A 723 -28.29 -1.21 1.14
N SER A 724 -28.56 0.09 1.19
CA SER A 724 -27.85 1.10 0.37
C SER A 724 -26.42 1.40 0.84
N THR A 725 -26.12 1.26 2.14
CA THR A 725 -24.79 1.53 2.72
C THR A 725 -23.71 0.62 2.10
N LYS A 726 -22.66 1.20 1.51
CA LYS A 726 -21.54 0.45 0.89
C LYS A 726 -20.45 0.16 1.93
N CYS A 727 -20.28 -1.12 2.25
CA CYS A 727 -19.42 -1.62 3.32
C CYS A 727 -18.18 -2.31 2.74
N PHE A 728 -17.05 -1.63 2.74
CA PHE A 728 -15.78 -2.15 2.24
C PHE A 728 -15.04 -2.87 3.37
N VAL A 729 -15.14 -4.19 3.39
CA VAL A 729 -14.54 -5.06 4.43
C VAL A 729 -13.44 -5.94 3.84
N GLY A 730 -12.61 -6.54 4.68
CA GLY A 730 -11.58 -7.48 4.23
C GLY A 730 -12.22 -8.69 3.55
N GLN A 731 -11.64 -9.12 2.43
CA GLN A 731 -12.11 -10.28 1.65
C GLN A 731 -12.28 -11.55 2.50
N PRO A 732 -13.11 -12.52 2.05
CA PRO A 732 -13.22 -13.83 2.67
C PRO A 732 -11.85 -14.52 2.86
N VAL A 733 -11.70 -15.26 3.95
CA VAL A 733 -10.54 -16.11 4.22
C VAL A 733 -11.05 -17.49 4.62
N LYS A 734 -10.58 -18.55 3.95
CA LYS A 734 -10.93 -19.93 4.29
C LYS A 734 -10.08 -20.43 5.45
N LEU A 735 -10.71 -20.79 6.55
CA LEU A 735 -10.08 -21.33 7.77
C LEU A 735 -10.55 -22.77 7.96
N GLY A 736 -9.95 -23.70 7.21
CA GLY A 736 -10.35 -25.11 7.23
C GLY A 736 -11.76 -25.34 6.66
N LYS A 737 -12.70 -25.71 7.53
CA LYS A 737 -14.10 -26.03 7.19
C LYS A 737 -15.00 -24.81 7.01
N PHE A 738 -14.64 -23.66 7.59
CA PHE A 738 -15.43 -22.42 7.52
C PHE A 738 -14.63 -21.28 6.87
N ALA A 739 -15.24 -20.10 6.75
CA ALA A 739 -14.56 -18.89 6.31
C ALA A 739 -14.97 -17.68 7.17
N VAL A 740 -14.17 -16.60 7.08
CA VAL A 740 -14.40 -15.34 7.81
C VAL A 740 -14.39 -14.13 6.89
N LEU A 741 -15.24 -13.15 7.21
CA LEU A 741 -15.08 -11.75 6.80
C LEU A 741 -14.32 -10.98 7.89
N ARG A 742 -13.82 -9.78 7.57
CA ARG A 742 -12.88 -9.06 8.45
C ARG A 742 -13.17 -7.56 8.51
N LEU A 743 -13.37 -7.06 9.72
CA LEU A 743 -13.39 -5.62 10.02
C LEU A 743 -11.99 -5.23 10.52
N ALA A 744 -11.28 -4.36 9.81
CA ALA A 744 -9.91 -3.99 10.15
C ALA A 744 -9.75 -2.50 10.43
N MET A 745 -8.96 -2.18 11.47
CA MET A 745 -8.50 -0.82 11.76
C MET A 745 -7.57 -0.33 10.65
N SER A 746 -7.61 0.97 10.33
CA SER A 746 -6.65 1.64 9.44
C SER A 746 -6.05 2.88 10.13
N ALA A 747 -4.95 3.39 9.60
CA ALA A 747 -4.35 4.66 10.04
C ALA A 747 -5.37 5.83 9.98
N PRO A 748 -6.13 6.06 8.89
CA PRO A 748 -7.25 7.01 8.89
C PRO A 748 -8.28 6.78 10.01
N LEU A 749 -8.67 5.52 10.24
CA LEU A 749 -9.68 5.18 11.24
C LEU A 749 -9.16 5.40 12.67
N ALA A 750 -7.88 5.11 12.92
CA ALA A 750 -7.22 5.39 14.19
C ALA A 750 -7.14 6.91 14.45
N ARG A 751 -6.83 7.71 13.42
CA ARG A 751 -6.88 9.18 13.49
C ARG A 751 -8.29 9.69 13.83
N ARG A 752 -9.35 9.09 13.28
CA ARG A 752 -10.76 9.39 13.66
C ARG A 752 -11.10 8.97 15.08
N CYS A 753 -10.70 7.77 15.52
CA CYS A 753 -10.93 7.29 16.88
C CYS A 753 -10.21 8.16 17.93
N ALA A 754 -9.02 8.68 17.59
CA ALA A 754 -8.28 9.66 18.40
C ALA A 754 -8.85 11.09 18.33
N GLY A 755 -9.88 11.35 17.52
CA GLY A 755 -10.58 12.63 17.39
C GLY A 755 -11.58 12.94 18.51
N GLY A 756 -11.75 12.05 19.48
CA GLY A 756 -12.61 12.23 20.66
C GLY A 756 -13.92 11.44 20.61
N GLN A 757 -14.66 11.49 21.72
CA GLN A 757 -15.81 10.60 21.96
C GLN A 757 -16.91 10.68 20.88
N HIS A 758 -17.15 11.85 20.29
CA HIS A 758 -18.17 12.03 19.26
C HIS A 758 -17.81 11.33 17.94
N GLU A 759 -16.57 11.42 17.48
CA GLU A 759 -16.11 10.69 16.28
C GLU A 759 -16.01 9.18 16.56
N PHE A 760 -15.55 8.78 17.74
CA PHE A 760 -15.54 7.37 18.15
C PHE A 760 -16.96 6.78 18.17
N ALA A 761 -17.96 7.53 18.62
CA ALA A 761 -19.36 7.09 18.57
C ALA A 761 -19.89 6.92 17.13
N LYS A 762 -19.53 7.81 16.19
CA LYS A 762 -19.86 7.66 14.76
C LYS A 762 -19.21 6.42 14.16
N VAL A 763 -17.93 6.19 14.45
CA VAL A 763 -17.19 5.00 14.01
C VAL A 763 -17.89 3.69 14.46
N LEU A 764 -18.45 3.66 15.67
CA LEU A 764 -19.21 2.50 16.14
C LEU A 764 -20.60 2.35 15.49
N GLU A 765 -21.26 3.42 15.03
CA GLU A 765 -22.49 3.27 14.23
C GLU A 765 -22.20 2.86 12.78
N GLU A 766 -21.09 3.31 12.18
CA GLU A 766 -20.58 2.74 10.92
C GLU A 766 -20.31 1.23 11.04
N ASP A 767 -19.67 0.78 12.12
CA ASP A 767 -19.45 -0.65 12.39
C ASP A 767 -20.79 -1.39 12.53
N ARG A 768 -21.77 -0.79 13.21
CA ARG A 768 -23.12 -1.34 13.37
C ARG A 768 -23.84 -1.49 12.04
N LEU A 769 -23.75 -0.52 11.14
CA LEU A 769 -24.28 -0.62 9.79
C LEU A 769 -23.60 -1.74 8.98
N ALA A 770 -22.28 -1.88 9.08
CA ALA A 770 -21.55 -2.97 8.41
C ALA A 770 -21.95 -4.36 8.92
N VAL A 771 -22.06 -4.56 10.23
CA VAL A 771 -22.49 -5.84 10.83
C VAL A 771 -23.95 -6.15 10.49
N ARG A 772 -24.84 -5.16 10.53
CA ARG A 772 -26.24 -5.32 10.08
C ARG A 772 -26.32 -5.67 8.60
N LYS A 773 -25.48 -5.08 7.74
CA LYS A 773 -25.47 -5.43 6.31
C LYS A 773 -24.92 -6.83 6.06
N MET A 774 -23.92 -7.30 6.82
CA MET A 774 -23.47 -8.69 6.77
C MET A 774 -24.60 -9.67 7.04
N LEU A 775 -25.37 -9.44 8.11
CA LEU A 775 -26.53 -10.26 8.48
C LEU A 775 -27.66 -10.18 7.44
N PHE A 776 -27.98 -8.96 6.96
CA PHE A 776 -28.97 -8.74 5.90
C PHE A 776 -28.62 -9.51 4.62
N VAL A 777 -27.42 -9.31 4.07
CA VAL A 777 -26.99 -9.97 2.84
C VAL A 777 -26.89 -11.49 3.02
N ALA A 778 -26.48 -11.97 4.20
CA ALA A 778 -26.49 -13.40 4.52
C ALA A 778 -27.91 -14.01 4.54
N LYS A 779 -28.91 -13.28 5.04
CA LYS A 779 -30.34 -13.65 4.93
C LYS A 779 -30.80 -13.75 3.48
N CYS A 780 -30.27 -12.88 2.62
CA CYS A 780 -30.65 -12.80 1.22
C CYS A 780 -29.99 -13.85 0.32
N LEU A 781 -29.02 -14.65 0.81
CA LEU A 781 -28.31 -15.66 0.00
C LEU A 781 -29.21 -16.73 -0.61
N GLU A 782 -30.38 -16.99 -0.02
CA GLU A 782 -31.36 -17.96 -0.54
C GLU A 782 -32.17 -17.44 -1.75
N TYR A 783 -32.00 -16.15 -2.08
CA TYR A 783 -32.67 -15.44 -3.18
C TYR A 783 -31.67 -14.92 -4.24
N LEU A 784 -30.43 -15.45 -4.26
CA LEU A 784 -29.27 -14.94 -5.01
C LEU A 784 -28.57 -16.00 -5.87
#